data_AF-A0A0K3BR02-F1
#
_entry.id   AF-A0A0K3BR02-F1
#
_cell.length_a   1.000
_cell.length_b   1.000
_cell.length_c   1.000
_cell.angle_alpha   90.00
_cell.angle_beta   90.00
_cell.angle_gamma   90.00
#
_symmetry.space_group_name_H-M   'P 1'
#
loop_
_entity.id
_entity.type
_entity.pdbx_description
1 polymer ?
#
loop_
_entity_poly.entity_id
_entity_poly.type
_entity_poly.pdbx_seq_one_letter_code
_entity_poly.pdbx_strand_id
1 'polypeptide(L)'
;MRSEVRGYCTLCRSRCGAIYTVEDGTMVGVRPDPDHPTGAAMCPKGRAAPEIVHSPRRLTTPLRRTTPKSDPDPKWEAIGWDEALDEIAARLGRIAAESGSEAVAFAVTSPSGTPLSDSIAWIERFVRLFGSPNICYSTENCNWHKDFAHAFTFGCGMPVPDFASTDLAVLWGHNPAKSWLAQSAALAEARANGAALAVVDPRRSAAAREAEHWLRVLPGTDAALALGVADQVLRSGGFDAGFVRAWSNAPLLVHADTGRFLQAGELEPGLAGYVVWDEQAASPRPYDTRYPAARPEDFALRGRRRIHTVSGTADCIPAFERYADACAAWPLERTSAVTGVDTTALVAFAEALTSAKAVSYYGWTGIGQHANATQTERAIATLYALTGSFDAPGGNVVLPRLPVKAVTAPDQLAPAQRAKALGLDEHPLGPPANGWISARALCRSILTGEPYRTRAMVGFGGNMLLSQPDPHRTAAALRDLEFFVHLDLFANPTADFADIVLPVTSPWEHDAVKAGFEITGRAQEHVQFRPRMVAPAGGARSDTEIVFDLASRLGMGADFFDGDLTAARDHVLAPLGLTTADLRAKPGGIRLPLETRHRKYTGIAKDGTVTGFATPTRRVELYSQRLADHGYPPVPEHTPRPDSDPRFPLLLTCAKNGYFCHSQHHGITSLRKRFPEPTAEIAADLADDRGIEDGQWVTISTRNGSARMRARIDPALGPRVVVAEYGWWQAAPDLGLPGSDPRQAGGANYNLLVDDTDHDPLSGAVPLRSTACDVHPVKDERWSGRREFVLTDITAETTDVRALRLSPAEGGPLPDFRPGQHITLTDGRGITRSYSLTGPAEPGDDAGYHVAVRRVDGGQFSTKVHHGLQEGDRVEVTAPGGPFVIPADIEFPVVLLAAGIGITPFLGYLETLAARGGTVPKVVLHQGNRDSTTHVFAARIRELAKRIDRLTVVDHYSRPSGADREHVVPGRIRAEHVDAELIRSRARFYLCGPETMLAELTAGLMARGVPRFDIFAEKFHAAPQSVDLPADAEADVHFGRSGRTLRWHRADGTLLDLAGRAGITLPSGCRVGQCESCAVPLLAGQVAHLIAPAEDLADNTCLTCQAVPLTDLTLDA
;
A
#
# COMPACT_ATOMS: atom_id res chain seq x y z
N MET A 1 6.61 -30.76 -14.47
CA MET A 1 7.31 -30.94 -13.18
C MET A 1 6.87 -29.85 -12.23
N ARG A 2 6.32 -30.23 -11.07
CA ARG A 2 5.92 -29.31 -10.01
C ARG A 2 7.02 -29.22 -8.95
N SER A 3 7.37 -28.01 -8.54
CA SER A 3 8.34 -27.75 -7.47
C SER A 3 7.85 -26.66 -6.53
N GLU A 4 8.18 -26.78 -5.25
CA GLU A 4 8.01 -25.71 -4.26
C GLU A 4 9.35 -25.03 -4.00
N VAL A 5 9.39 -23.71 -4.12
CA VAL A 5 10.60 -22.90 -3.91
C VAL A 5 10.39 -22.00 -2.70
N ARG A 6 11.27 -22.09 -1.70
CA ARG A 6 11.26 -21.20 -0.53
C ARG A 6 11.94 -19.87 -0.85
N GLY A 7 11.40 -18.78 -0.32
CA GLY A 7 11.97 -17.44 -0.45
C GLY A 7 11.18 -16.40 0.36
N TYR A 8 11.24 -15.14 -0.06
CA TYR A 8 10.50 -14.04 0.57
C TYR A 8 10.04 -13.01 -0.47
N CYS A 9 8.90 -12.38 -0.21
CA CYS A 9 8.32 -11.35 -1.08
C CYS A 9 8.91 -9.97 -0.80
N THR A 10 9.46 -9.28 -1.81
CA THR A 10 10.07 -7.94 -1.66
C THR A 10 9.21 -6.79 -2.18
N LEU A 11 7.91 -7.00 -2.41
CA LEU A 11 7.01 -5.91 -2.81
C LEU A 11 6.83 -4.83 -1.73
N CYS A 12 7.23 -5.07 -0.48
CA CYS A 12 7.24 -4.05 0.58
C CYS A 12 8.25 -4.38 1.70
N ARG A 13 8.35 -3.46 2.68
CA ARG A 13 9.25 -3.58 3.84
C ARG A 13 9.03 -4.82 4.72
N SER A 14 7.84 -5.44 4.66
CA SER A 14 7.52 -6.62 5.47
C SER A 14 8.36 -7.85 5.13
N ARG A 15 8.83 -7.98 3.88
CA ARG A 15 9.67 -9.10 3.43
C ARG A 15 9.13 -10.47 3.88
N CYS A 16 7.83 -10.72 3.63
CA CYS A 16 7.14 -11.91 4.13
C CYS A 16 7.77 -13.19 3.54
N GLY A 17 8.16 -14.12 4.41
CA GLY A 17 8.60 -15.46 4.01
C GLY A 17 7.47 -16.23 3.31
N ALA A 18 7.81 -16.94 2.24
CA ALA A 18 6.84 -17.53 1.34
C ALA A 18 7.36 -18.79 0.64
N ILE A 19 6.41 -19.65 0.27
CA ILE A 19 6.63 -20.82 -0.58
C ILE A 19 5.89 -20.59 -1.90
N TYR A 20 6.62 -20.75 -3.00
CA TYR A 20 6.16 -20.52 -4.35
C TYR A 20 6.01 -21.85 -5.07
N THR A 21 4.82 -22.12 -5.61
CA THR A 21 4.57 -23.30 -6.43
C THR A 21 4.85 -22.97 -7.90
N VAL A 22 5.80 -23.69 -8.49
CA VAL A 22 6.19 -23.56 -9.91
C VAL A 22 5.88 -24.88 -10.61
N GLU A 23 5.13 -24.83 -11.70
CA GLU A 23 4.76 -25.96 -12.54
C GLU A 23 5.25 -25.68 -13.96
N ASP A 24 6.14 -26.53 -14.47
CA ASP A 24 6.70 -26.43 -15.82
C ASP A 24 7.27 -25.04 -16.14
N GLY A 25 8.02 -24.48 -15.19
CA GLY A 25 8.64 -23.16 -15.28
C GLY A 25 7.69 -21.97 -15.03
N THR A 26 6.41 -22.23 -14.80
CA THR A 26 5.38 -21.21 -14.55
C THR A 26 5.03 -21.17 -13.06
N MET A 27 5.20 -20.01 -12.42
CA MET A 27 4.67 -19.79 -11.07
C MET A 27 3.13 -19.79 -11.09
N VAL A 28 2.52 -20.70 -10.32
CA VAL A 28 1.06 -20.91 -10.27
C VAL A 28 0.45 -20.59 -8.91
N GLY A 29 1.25 -20.44 -7.85
CA GLY A 29 0.74 -20.17 -6.51
C GLY A 29 1.78 -19.66 -5.53
N VAL A 30 1.30 -18.98 -4.48
CA VAL A 30 2.11 -18.45 -3.38
C VAL A 30 1.38 -18.67 -2.06
N ARG A 31 2.08 -19.21 -1.06
CA ARG A 31 1.59 -19.36 0.31
C ARG A 31 2.62 -18.86 1.33
N PRO A 32 2.21 -18.44 2.53
CA PRO A 32 3.14 -18.12 3.61
C PRO A 32 4.07 -19.31 3.95
N ASP A 33 5.31 -19.02 4.34
CA ASP A 33 6.24 -20.00 4.94
C ASP A 33 6.26 -19.83 6.47
N PRO A 34 5.52 -20.64 7.24
CA PRO A 34 5.44 -20.47 8.70
C PRO A 34 6.78 -20.71 9.42
N ASP A 35 7.75 -21.38 8.79
CA ASP A 35 9.08 -21.58 9.38
C ASP A 35 9.93 -20.29 9.32
N HIS A 36 9.64 -19.41 8.37
CA HIS A 36 10.34 -18.15 8.17
C HIS A 36 9.91 -17.13 9.24
N PRO A 37 10.84 -16.36 9.85
CA PRO A 37 10.52 -15.44 10.96
C PRO A 37 9.51 -14.32 10.61
N THR A 38 9.27 -14.07 9.33
CA THR A 38 8.29 -13.09 8.83
C THR A 38 7.17 -13.73 8.00
N GLY A 39 7.05 -15.06 7.99
CA GLY A 39 6.17 -15.81 7.10
C GLY A 39 4.83 -16.22 7.70
N ALA A 40 4.39 -15.59 8.79
CA ALA A 40 3.10 -15.89 9.41
C ALA A 40 1.88 -15.59 8.51
N ALA A 41 2.00 -14.62 7.59
CA ALA A 41 0.92 -14.22 6.70
C ALA A 41 1.42 -13.68 5.35
N MET A 42 0.53 -13.71 4.35
CA MET A 42 0.77 -13.17 3.01
C MET A 42 -0.38 -12.24 2.57
N CYS A 43 -0.05 -11.05 2.10
CA CYS A 43 -1.05 -10.09 1.61
C CYS A 43 -1.56 -10.43 0.19
N PRO A 44 -2.71 -9.88 -0.25
CA PRO A 44 -3.23 -10.10 -1.60
C PRO A 44 -2.22 -9.78 -2.72
N LYS A 45 -1.43 -8.72 -2.55
CA LYS A 45 -0.38 -8.32 -3.52
C LYS A 45 0.68 -9.40 -3.72
N GLY A 46 1.10 -10.03 -2.63
CA GLY A 46 2.06 -11.14 -2.68
C GLY A 46 1.43 -12.41 -3.28
N ARG A 47 0.14 -12.66 -3.02
CA ARG A 47 -0.60 -13.77 -3.66
C ARG A 47 -0.81 -13.56 -5.15
N ALA A 48 -0.87 -12.32 -5.61
CA ALA A 48 -0.97 -11.95 -7.02
C ALA A 48 0.34 -12.12 -7.82
N ALA A 49 1.42 -12.65 -7.22
CA ALA A 49 2.69 -12.85 -7.92
C ALA A 49 2.57 -13.61 -9.25
N PRO A 50 1.79 -14.72 -9.38
CA PRO A 50 1.60 -15.39 -10.66
C PRO A 50 1.07 -14.46 -11.75
N GLU A 51 0.11 -13.59 -11.40
CA GLU A 51 -0.48 -12.64 -12.33
C GLU A 51 0.50 -11.51 -12.68
N ILE A 52 1.25 -11.00 -11.70
CA ILE A 52 2.25 -9.94 -11.92
C ILE A 52 3.38 -10.43 -12.84
N VAL A 53 3.95 -11.59 -12.54
CA VAL A 53 5.08 -12.18 -13.27
C VAL A 53 4.69 -12.49 -14.71
N HIS A 54 3.55 -13.16 -14.89
CA HIS A 54 3.08 -13.67 -16.19
C HIS A 54 2.10 -12.75 -16.89
N SER A 55 2.04 -11.48 -16.48
CA SER A 55 1.20 -10.48 -17.14
C SER A 55 1.70 -10.23 -18.56
N PRO A 56 0.81 -10.32 -19.58
CA PRO A 56 1.19 -10.05 -20.95
C PRO A 56 1.47 -8.56 -21.22
N ARG A 57 1.18 -7.67 -20.27
CA ARG A 57 1.37 -6.21 -20.39
C ARG A 57 2.72 -5.73 -19.85
N ARG A 58 3.61 -6.66 -19.50
CA ARG A 58 4.95 -6.32 -19.03
C ARG A 58 5.83 -5.77 -20.13
N LEU A 59 6.74 -4.89 -19.75
CA LEU A 59 7.88 -4.54 -20.58
C LEU A 59 8.81 -5.76 -20.68
N THR A 60 9.18 -6.15 -21.90
CA THR A 60 9.97 -7.37 -22.16
C THR A 60 11.19 -7.15 -23.05
N THR A 61 11.28 -6.02 -23.74
CA THR A 61 12.43 -5.62 -24.57
C THR A 61 12.75 -4.14 -24.36
N PRO A 62 14.03 -3.70 -24.49
CA PRO A 62 14.36 -2.28 -24.54
C PRO A 62 13.62 -1.57 -25.68
N LEU A 63 13.15 -0.35 -25.39
CA LEU A 63 12.40 0.48 -26.33
C LEU A 63 13.08 1.84 -26.47
N ARG A 64 13.24 2.31 -27.71
CA ARG A 64 13.70 3.67 -28.06
C ARG A 64 12.51 4.49 -28.56
N ARG A 65 12.39 5.72 -28.07
CA ARG A 65 11.41 6.69 -28.55
C ARG A 65 11.73 7.11 -30.00
N THR A 66 10.70 7.26 -30.83
CA THR A 66 10.84 7.68 -32.24
C THR A 66 10.25 9.07 -32.54
N THR A 67 9.50 9.65 -31.61
CA THR A 67 8.93 11.01 -31.73
C THR A 67 9.59 11.99 -30.75
N PRO A 68 9.40 13.32 -30.90
CA PRO A 68 9.83 14.27 -29.87
C PRO A 68 9.05 14.08 -28.55
N LYS A 69 9.62 14.44 -27.39
CA LYS A 69 8.94 14.38 -26.07
C LYS A 69 7.70 15.27 -25.96
N SER A 70 7.49 16.19 -26.90
CA SER A 70 6.29 17.02 -26.99
C SER A 70 5.09 16.28 -27.61
N ASP A 71 5.32 15.17 -28.31
CA ASP A 71 4.26 14.35 -28.90
C ASP A 71 3.53 13.56 -27.79
N PRO A 72 2.19 13.56 -27.74
CA PRO A 72 1.43 12.76 -26.78
C PRO A 72 1.58 11.24 -27.01
N ASP A 73 1.93 10.79 -28.22
CA ASP A 73 2.24 9.39 -28.49
C ASP A 73 3.77 9.22 -28.63
N PRO A 74 4.43 8.56 -27.66
CA PRO A 74 5.88 8.41 -27.68
C PRO A 74 6.41 7.56 -28.84
N LYS A 75 5.59 6.67 -29.41
CA LYS A 75 5.96 5.67 -30.43
C LYS A 75 7.31 4.97 -30.21
N TRP A 76 7.24 3.66 -29.98
CA TRP A 76 8.41 2.88 -29.60
C TRP A 76 8.96 2.04 -30.74
N GLU A 77 10.28 2.04 -30.88
CA GLU A 77 11.06 1.06 -31.65
C GLU A 77 11.75 0.11 -30.66
N ALA A 78 11.62 -1.21 -30.87
CA ALA A 78 12.36 -2.18 -30.08
C ALA A 78 13.83 -2.21 -30.49
N ILE A 79 14.74 -2.10 -29.53
CA ILE A 79 16.20 -2.11 -29.75
C ILE A 79 16.88 -3.21 -28.92
N GLY A 80 18.12 -3.56 -29.29
CA GLY A 80 18.92 -4.53 -28.56
C GLY A 80 19.44 -3.99 -27.22
N TRP A 81 19.75 -4.88 -26.27
CA TRP A 81 20.32 -4.48 -24.98
C TRP A 81 21.67 -3.77 -25.10
N ASP A 82 22.58 -4.29 -25.93
CA ASP A 82 23.90 -3.67 -26.09
C ASP A 82 23.79 -2.28 -26.71
N GLU A 83 22.95 -2.14 -27.74
CA GLU A 83 22.66 -0.86 -28.38
C GLU A 83 22.09 0.15 -27.37
N ALA A 84 21.11 -0.27 -26.54
CA ALA A 84 20.52 0.58 -25.52
C ALA A 84 21.56 1.03 -24.48
N LEU A 85 22.36 0.11 -23.94
CA LEU A 85 23.32 0.40 -22.89
C LEU A 85 24.53 1.22 -23.39
N ASP A 86 24.99 0.99 -24.62
CA ASP A 86 26.02 1.83 -25.27
C ASP A 86 25.53 3.26 -25.45
N GLU A 87 24.31 3.44 -25.96
CA GLU A 87 23.74 4.77 -26.14
C GLU A 87 23.58 5.50 -24.80
N ILE A 88 23.10 4.80 -23.77
CA ILE A 88 22.96 5.36 -22.41
C ILE A 88 24.33 5.77 -21.88
N ALA A 89 25.31 4.87 -21.86
CA ALA A 89 26.64 5.16 -21.33
C ALA A 89 27.31 6.33 -22.08
N ALA A 90 27.23 6.34 -23.41
CA ALA A 90 27.80 7.42 -24.23
C ALA A 90 27.17 8.79 -23.92
N ARG A 91 25.83 8.86 -23.83
CA ARG A 91 25.13 10.12 -23.55
C ARG A 91 25.35 10.61 -22.13
N LEU A 92 25.32 9.72 -21.13
CA LEU A 92 25.60 10.08 -19.73
C LEU A 92 27.04 10.57 -19.56
N GLY A 93 28.01 9.83 -20.11
CA GLY A 93 29.43 10.20 -20.07
C GLY A 93 29.71 11.54 -20.76
N ARG A 94 29.08 11.79 -21.92
CA ARG A 94 29.19 13.07 -22.62
C ARG A 94 28.66 14.23 -21.79
N ILE A 95 27.47 14.10 -21.20
CA ILE A 95 26.88 15.16 -20.37
C ILE A 95 27.75 15.45 -19.15
N ALA A 96 28.25 14.41 -18.48
CA ALA A 96 29.16 14.56 -17.35
C ALA A 96 30.47 15.27 -17.74
N ALA A 97 31.03 14.96 -18.91
CA ALA A 97 32.24 15.62 -19.41
C ALA A 97 32.01 17.09 -19.79
N GLU A 98 30.85 17.43 -20.38
CA GLU A 98 30.51 18.77 -20.83
C GLU A 98 30.05 19.71 -19.69
N SER A 99 29.35 19.19 -18.68
CA SER A 99 28.63 20.00 -17.68
C SER A 99 28.82 19.57 -16.23
N GLY A 100 29.69 18.57 -15.99
CA GLY A 100 29.87 17.96 -14.67
C GLY A 100 28.85 16.84 -14.40
N SER A 101 29.24 15.87 -13.58
CA SER A 101 28.39 14.73 -13.22
C SER A 101 27.10 15.15 -12.47
N GLU A 102 27.08 16.33 -11.86
CA GLU A 102 25.88 16.92 -11.25
C GLU A 102 24.77 17.23 -12.25
N ALA A 103 25.08 17.41 -13.54
CA ALA A 103 24.08 17.63 -14.58
C ALA A 103 23.26 16.37 -14.92
N VAL A 104 23.60 15.21 -14.33
CA VAL A 104 22.84 13.96 -14.42
C VAL A 104 22.20 13.64 -13.07
N ALA A 105 20.88 13.54 -13.04
CA ALA A 105 20.13 13.14 -11.86
C ALA A 105 19.70 11.67 -11.92
N PHE A 106 19.42 11.08 -10.77
CA PHE A 106 18.96 9.70 -10.67
C PHE A 106 17.69 9.66 -9.82
N ALA A 107 16.56 9.31 -10.43
CA ALA A 107 15.30 9.15 -9.70
C ALA A 107 15.16 7.69 -9.27
N VAL A 108 14.93 7.44 -7.98
CA VAL A 108 14.93 6.08 -7.42
C VAL A 108 13.69 5.87 -6.58
N THR A 109 12.90 4.85 -6.92
CA THR A 109 11.65 4.54 -6.20
C THR A 109 11.91 4.01 -4.78
N SER A 110 10.89 4.09 -3.92
CA SER A 110 11.04 3.68 -2.52
C SER A 110 11.17 2.16 -2.39
N PRO A 111 12.16 1.65 -1.62
CA PRO A 111 12.26 0.22 -1.31
C PRO A 111 11.16 -0.26 -0.34
N SER A 112 10.33 0.65 0.17
CA SER A 112 9.23 0.33 1.10
C SER A 112 7.95 -0.15 0.40
N GLY A 113 7.90 -0.08 -0.93
CA GLY A 113 6.73 -0.47 -1.74
C GLY A 113 7.07 -1.05 -3.12
N THR A 114 8.33 -1.47 -3.33
CA THR A 114 8.84 -1.99 -4.60
C THR A 114 9.94 -3.04 -4.35
N PRO A 115 10.20 -3.95 -5.31
CA PRO A 115 11.30 -4.91 -5.21
C PRO A 115 12.70 -4.28 -5.26
N LEU A 116 12.79 -2.96 -5.49
CA LEU A 116 14.05 -2.23 -5.58
C LEU A 116 14.95 -2.37 -4.34
N SER A 117 14.40 -2.82 -3.21
CA SER A 117 15.17 -3.14 -2.01
C SER A 117 16.31 -4.14 -2.24
N ASP A 118 16.24 -4.97 -3.29
CA ASP A 118 17.30 -5.91 -3.66
C ASP A 118 18.46 -5.24 -4.41
N SER A 119 18.23 -4.08 -5.05
CA SER A 119 19.20 -3.40 -5.93
C SER A 119 19.65 -2.03 -5.42
N ILE A 120 18.91 -1.42 -4.49
CA ILE A 120 19.07 -0.01 -4.10
C ILE A 120 20.49 0.38 -3.71
N ALA A 121 21.19 -0.48 -2.97
CA ALA A 121 22.56 -0.16 -2.52
C ALA A 121 23.57 -0.16 -3.67
N TRP A 122 23.38 -1.01 -4.69
CA TRP A 122 24.20 -1.04 -5.90
C TRP A 122 23.90 0.14 -6.82
N ILE A 123 22.64 0.56 -6.90
CA ILE A 123 22.24 1.79 -7.60
C ILE A 123 22.91 3.00 -6.94
N GLU A 124 22.82 3.13 -5.61
CA GLU A 124 23.50 4.24 -4.90
C GLU A 124 25.02 4.22 -5.09
N ARG A 125 25.64 3.04 -5.08
CA ARG A 125 27.07 2.87 -5.39
C ARG A 125 27.39 3.44 -6.78
N PHE A 126 26.58 3.08 -7.77
CA PHE A 126 26.76 3.51 -9.17
C PHE A 126 26.65 5.02 -9.28
N VAL A 127 25.62 5.63 -8.67
CA VAL A 127 25.42 7.08 -8.73
C VAL A 127 26.56 7.85 -8.06
N ARG A 128 27.01 7.39 -6.88
CA ARG A 128 28.10 8.04 -6.14
C ARG A 128 29.42 7.95 -6.90
N LEU A 129 29.76 6.80 -7.49
CA LEU A 129 30.98 6.62 -8.27
C LEU A 129 30.92 7.33 -9.64
N PHE A 130 29.74 7.44 -10.25
CA PHE A 130 29.52 8.32 -11.41
C PHE A 130 29.78 9.80 -11.07
N GLY A 131 29.67 10.17 -9.79
CA GLY A 131 29.97 11.51 -9.29
C GLY A 131 28.76 12.43 -9.20
N SER A 132 27.54 11.92 -9.31
CA SER A 132 26.35 12.76 -9.15
C SER A 132 25.96 12.88 -7.66
N PRO A 133 25.73 14.11 -7.15
CA PRO A 133 25.15 14.34 -5.83
C PRO A 133 23.61 14.28 -5.86
N ASN A 134 22.99 14.04 -7.03
CA ASN A 134 21.59 14.28 -7.28
C ASN A 134 20.79 12.98 -7.38
N ILE A 135 20.58 12.32 -6.24
CA ILE A 135 19.67 11.18 -6.13
C ILE A 135 18.32 11.67 -5.62
N CYS A 136 17.29 11.64 -6.47
CA CYS A 136 15.93 11.98 -6.12
C CYS A 136 15.19 10.74 -5.62
N TYR A 137 14.99 10.64 -4.30
CA TYR A 137 14.09 9.67 -3.68
C TYR A 137 12.70 10.29 -3.49
N SER A 138 11.99 9.83 -2.47
CA SER A 138 10.81 10.48 -1.91
C SER A 138 10.99 10.58 -0.39
N THR A 139 12.20 10.86 0.07
CA THR A 139 12.56 10.90 1.50
C THR A 139 11.72 11.94 2.23
N GLU A 140 11.61 13.12 1.64
CA GLU A 140 10.77 14.25 2.04
C GLU A 140 9.29 13.85 2.15
N ASN A 141 8.83 12.87 1.35
CA ASN A 141 7.44 12.42 1.33
C ASN A 141 7.23 11.04 1.98
N CYS A 142 8.24 10.43 2.61
CA CYS A 142 8.13 9.04 3.08
C CYS A 142 8.66 8.85 4.50
N ASN A 143 9.96 8.98 4.68
CA ASN A 143 10.66 8.48 5.86
C ASN A 143 11.49 9.53 6.59
N TRP A 144 11.53 10.78 6.10
CA TRP A 144 12.25 11.89 6.74
C TRP A 144 12.05 11.94 8.26
N HIS A 145 10.79 12.06 8.69
CA HIS A 145 10.42 12.17 10.09
C HIS A 145 11.05 11.05 10.94
N LYS A 146 10.73 9.78 10.65
CA LYS A 146 11.18 8.65 11.47
C LYS A 146 12.67 8.36 11.35
N ASP A 147 13.31 8.58 10.20
CA ASP A 147 14.71 8.17 9.99
C ASP A 147 15.71 9.29 10.35
N PHE A 148 15.31 10.57 10.24
CA PHE A 148 16.21 11.72 10.39
C PHE A 148 15.71 12.75 11.41
N ALA A 149 14.41 13.07 11.43
CA ALA A 149 13.91 14.02 12.44
C ALA A 149 13.98 13.44 13.86
N HIS A 150 13.65 12.16 14.03
CA HIS A 150 13.82 11.43 15.30
C HIS A 150 15.28 11.47 15.81
N ALA A 151 16.26 11.52 14.90
CA ALA A 151 17.67 11.56 15.26
C ALA A 151 18.08 12.89 15.91
N PHE A 152 17.33 13.98 15.75
CA PHE A 152 17.57 15.20 16.52
C PHE A 152 17.33 15.00 18.02
N THR A 153 16.46 14.06 18.41
CA THR A 153 16.16 13.78 19.82
C THR A 153 17.04 12.64 20.37
N PHE A 154 17.12 11.51 19.68
CA PHE A 154 17.81 10.30 20.18
C PHE A 154 19.14 9.97 19.48
N GLY A 155 19.54 10.70 18.44
CA GLY A 155 20.77 10.44 17.67
C GLY A 155 20.67 9.27 16.68
N CYS A 156 19.50 8.66 16.53
CA CYS A 156 19.26 7.61 15.53
C CYS A 156 17.84 7.73 14.95
N GLY A 157 17.58 7.07 13.82
CA GLY A 157 16.20 6.87 13.34
C GLY A 157 15.38 6.03 14.33
N MET A 158 14.06 6.15 14.26
CA MET A 158 13.09 5.49 15.13
C MET A 158 13.30 3.97 15.14
N PRO A 159 13.73 3.39 16.27
CA PRO A 159 13.92 1.95 16.39
C PRO A 159 12.57 1.21 16.33
N VAL A 160 12.61 -0.09 16.08
CA VAL A 160 11.40 -0.91 16.08
C VAL A 160 10.89 -1.14 17.50
N PRO A 161 9.57 -1.22 17.72
CA PRO A 161 8.98 -1.61 19.00
C PRO A 161 9.35 -3.04 19.40
N ASP A 162 9.73 -3.26 20.65
CA ASP A 162 9.76 -4.58 21.28
C ASP A 162 8.35 -4.93 21.81
N PHE A 163 7.44 -5.26 20.91
CA PHE A 163 6.06 -5.56 21.29
C PHE A 163 5.93 -6.74 22.25
N ALA A 164 6.84 -7.71 22.20
CA ALA A 164 6.76 -8.90 23.05
C ALA A 164 6.81 -8.57 24.56
N SER A 165 7.40 -7.44 24.93
CA SER A 165 7.57 -7.02 26.32
C SER A 165 6.87 -5.69 26.65
N THR A 166 6.02 -5.18 25.75
CA THR A 166 5.38 -3.85 25.90
C THR A 166 4.16 -3.92 26.82
N ASP A 167 3.99 -2.93 27.69
CA ASP A 167 2.75 -2.76 28.46
C ASP A 167 1.73 -1.92 27.69
N LEU A 168 2.22 -0.86 27.03
CA LEU A 168 1.43 0.04 26.18
C LEU A 168 2.13 0.24 24.84
N ALA A 169 1.48 -0.22 23.76
CA ALA A 169 1.89 0.05 22.40
C ALA A 169 1.14 1.27 21.86
N VAL A 170 1.86 2.23 21.27
CA VAL A 170 1.28 3.43 20.65
C VAL A 170 1.51 3.41 19.14
N LEU A 171 0.44 3.33 18.36
CA LEU A 171 0.49 3.51 16.91
C LEU A 171 0.08 4.94 16.56
N TRP A 172 0.99 5.73 16.01
CA TRP A 172 0.75 7.14 15.72
C TRP A 172 0.85 7.43 14.22
N GLY A 173 -0.28 7.67 13.56
CA GLY A 173 -0.31 7.83 12.10
C GLY A 173 0.24 6.60 11.35
N HIS A 174 0.07 5.41 11.92
CA HIS A 174 0.62 4.17 11.40
C HIS A 174 -0.40 3.03 11.45
N ASN A 175 -0.51 2.28 10.33
CA ASN A 175 -1.43 1.15 10.20
C ASN A 175 -0.68 -0.09 9.69
N PRO A 176 -0.12 -0.92 10.59
CA PRO A 176 0.67 -2.09 10.20
C PRO A 176 -0.16 -3.16 9.48
N ALA A 177 -1.46 -3.26 9.74
CA ALA A 177 -2.32 -4.25 9.06
C ALA A 177 -2.40 -4.06 7.54
N LYS A 178 -2.15 -2.84 7.04
CA LYS A 178 -2.14 -2.52 5.61
C LYS A 178 -0.73 -2.32 5.04
N SER A 179 0.24 -1.96 5.88
CA SER A 179 1.57 -1.53 5.45
C SER A 179 2.73 -2.42 5.91
N TRP A 180 2.53 -3.24 6.95
CA TRP A 180 3.57 -4.06 7.56
C TRP A 180 3.01 -5.28 8.33
N LEU A 181 2.62 -6.33 7.61
CA LEU A 181 1.93 -7.49 8.20
C LEU A 181 2.70 -8.18 9.32
N ALA A 182 4.03 -8.32 9.19
CA ALA A 182 4.84 -8.95 10.24
C ALA A 182 4.78 -8.17 11.57
N GLN A 183 4.76 -6.83 11.51
CA GLN A 183 4.58 -5.99 12.69
C GLN A 183 3.14 -6.10 13.24
N SER A 184 2.14 -6.21 12.36
CA SER A 184 0.75 -6.43 12.77
C SER A 184 0.58 -7.74 13.55
N ALA A 185 1.27 -8.81 13.14
CA ALA A 185 1.25 -10.10 13.83
C ALA A 185 1.89 -10.00 15.22
N ALA A 186 3.07 -9.35 15.32
CA ALA A 186 3.74 -9.14 16.59
C ALA A 186 2.92 -8.29 17.57
N LEU A 187 2.21 -7.26 17.08
CA LEU A 187 1.30 -6.47 17.91
C LEU A 187 0.10 -7.30 18.40
N ALA A 188 -0.48 -8.13 17.54
CA ALA A 188 -1.59 -9.00 17.92
C ALA A 188 -1.18 -9.99 19.03
N GLU A 189 0.02 -10.55 18.96
CA GLU A 189 0.59 -11.41 19.99
C GLU A 189 0.80 -10.66 21.32
N ALA A 190 1.35 -9.44 21.27
CA ALA A 190 1.51 -8.61 22.46
C ALA A 190 0.18 -8.32 23.16
N ARG A 191 -0.87 -8.02 22.38
CA ARG A 191 -2.22 -7.79 22.93
C ARG A 191 -2.83 -9.05 23.53
N ALA A 192 -2.64 -10.21 22.90
CA ALA A 192 -3.05 -11.48 23.48
C ALA A 192 -2.36 -11.76 24.84
N ASN A 193 -1.15 -11.23 25.03
CA ASN A 193 -0.40 -11.29 26.28
C ASN A 193 -0.75 -10.16 27.28
N GLY A 194 -1.73 -9.32 26.97
CA GLY A 194 -2.25 -8.29 27.88
C GLY A 194 -1.73 -6.86 27.64
N ALA A 195 -0.97 -6.61 26.57
CA ALA A 195 -0.53 -5.26 26.22
C ALA A 195 -1.72 -4.37 25.82
N ALA A 196 -1.79 -3.18 26.38
CA ALA A 196 -2.70 -2.13 25.96
C ALA A 196 -2.24 -1.48 24.64
N LEU A 197 -3.19 -0.90 23.91
CA LEU A 197 -2.99 -0.26 22.63
C LEU A 197 -3.62 1.13 22.62
N ALA A 198 -2.81 2.13 22.28
CA ALA A 198 -3.26 3.44 21.88
C ALA A 198 -3.06 3.64 20.37
N VAL A 199 -4.06 4.19 19.70
CA VAL A 199 -4.03 4.52 18.27
C VAL A 199 -4.37 5.98 18.08
N VAL A 200 -3.43 6.73 17.50
CA VAL A 200 -3.63 8.11 17.07
C VAL A 200 -3.80 8.11 15.55
N ASP A 201 -5.05 8.21 15.10
CA ASP A 201 -5.42 8.13 13.68
C ASP A 201 -6.79 8.83 13.48
N PRO A 202 -6.96 9.72 12.48
CA PRO A 202 -8.27 10.28 12.15
C PRO A 202 -9.31 9.21 11.78
N ARG A 203 -8.86 8.03 11.31
CA ARG A 203 -9.72 6.92 10.89
C ARG A 203 -9.86 5.88 11.99
N ARG A 204 -11.03 5.26 12.07
CA ARG A 204 -11.27 4.10 12.93
C ARG A 204 -10.73 2.82 12.28
N SER A 205 -9.41 2.76 12.11
CA SER A 205 -8.71 1.60 11.54
C SER A 205 -8.99 0.30 12.32
N ALA A 206 -8.62 -0.85 11.76
CA ALA A 206 -8.80 -2.14 12.45
C ALA A 206 -8.12 -2.16 13.82
N ALA A 207 -6.92 -1.58 13.95
CA ALA A 207 -6.25 -1.42 15.23
C ALA A 207 -7.01 -0.45 16.15
N ALA A 208 -7.47 0.70 15.64
CA ALA A 208 -8.22 1.68 16.42
C ALA A 208 -9.54 1.14 16.98
N ARG A 209 -10.21 0.23 16.27
CA ARG A 209 -11.44 -0.43 16.75
C ARG A 209 -11.24 -1.26 18.00
N GLU A 210 -10.05 -1.84 18.14
CA GLU A 210 -9.74 -2.73 19.25
C GLU A 210 -8.90 -2.03 20.33
N ALA A 211 -8.46 -0.80 20.09
CA ALA A 211 -7.62 -0.02 20.99
C ALA A 211 -8.39 0.48 22.21
N GLU A 212 -7.74 0.45 23.38
CA GLU A 212 -8.26 1.03 24.62
C GLU A 212 -8.30 2.56 24.52
N HIS A 213 -7.37 3.15 23.75
CA HIS A 213 -7.34 4.59 23.47
C HIS A 213 -7.32 4.83 21.96
N TRP A 214 -8.39 5.36 21.39
CA TRP A 214 -8.40 5.89 20.02
C TRP A 214 -8.51 7.41 20.05
N LEU A 215 -7.43 8.08 19.67
CA LEU A 215 -7.36 9.53 19.58
C LEU A 215 -7.59 9.95 18.12
N ARG A 216 -8.81 10.42 17.83
CA ARG A 216 -9.25 10.85 16.50
C ARG A 216 -8.71 12.24 16.17
N VAL A 217 -7.39 12.34 15.99
CA VAL A 217 -6.67 13.59 15.72
C VAL A 217 -7.05 14.19 14.36
N LEU A 218 -7.14 15.52 14.28
CA LEU A 218 -7.26 16.23 13.01
C LEU A 218 -5.92 16.20 12.25
N PRO A 219 -5.90 15.87 10.95
CA PRO A 219 -4.64 15.70 10.21
C PRO A 219 -3.75 16.96 10.25
N GLY A 220 -2.48 16.78 10.62
CA GLY A 220 -1.48 17.87 10.70
C GLY A 220 -1.43 18.58 12.07
N THR A 221 -2.22 18.15 13.05
CA THR A 221 -2.26 18.73 14.40
C THR A 221 -1.57 17.85 15.46
N ASP A 222 -0.90 16.79 15.03
CA ASP A 222 -0.23 15.80 15.88
C ASP A 222 0.83 16.41 16.82
N ALA A 223 1.58 17.42 16.38
CA ALA A 223 2.52 18.14 17.25
C ALA A 223 1.81 18.81 18.44
N ALA A 224 0.65 19.43 18.21
CA ALA A 224 -0.15 20.04 19.27
C ALA A 224 -0.68 18.97 20.24
N LEU A 225 -1.12 17.83 19.72
CA LEU A 225 -1.56 16.69 20.52
C LEU A 225 -0.42 16.19 21.43
N ALA A 226 0.77 15.96 20.88
CA ALA A 226 1.93 15.50 21.64
C ALA A 226 2.37 16.51 22.71
N LEU A 227 2.38 17.82 22.38
CA LEU A 227 2.73 18.88 23.34
C LEU A 227 1.70 18.99 24.47
N GLY A 228 0.40 18.88 24.18
CA GLY A 228 -0.65 18.94 25.19
C GLY A 228 -0.68 17.71 26.11
N VAL A 229 -0.43 16.51 25.56
CA VAL A 229 -0.26 15.29 26.38
C VAL A 229 1.00 15.42 27.25
N ALA A 230 2.10 15.95 26.70
CA ALA A 230 3.31 16.22 27.48
C ALA A 230 3.06 17.22 28.62
N ASP A 231 2.30 18.30 28.39
CA ASP A 231 1.93 19.25 29.46
C ASP A 231 1.22 18.54 30.62
N GLN A 232 0.28 17.63 30.31
CA GLN A 232 -0.38 16.83 31.35
C GLN A 232 0.63 15.97 32.12
N VAL A 233 1.42 15.15 31.40
CA VAL A 233 2.44 14.28 32.01
C VAL A 233 3.40 15.08 32.91
N LEU A 234 3.77 16.31 32.51
CA LEU A 234 4.63 17.19 33.30
C LEU A 234 3.93 17.74 34.55
N ARG A 235 2.66 18.14 34.46
CA ARG A 235 1.87 18.68 35.58
C ARG A 235 1.55 17.63 36.63
N SER A 236 1.30 16.39 36.22
CA SER A 236 1.07 15.26 37.14
C SER A 236 2.36 14.75 37.78
N GLY A 237 3.53 15.12 37.23
CA GLY A 237 4.83 14.61 37.67
C GLY A 237 5.06 13.14 37.29
N GLY A 238 4.25 12.58 36.38
CA GLY A 238 4.26 11.16 36.02
C GLY A 238 5.35 10.72 35.02
N PHE A 239 6.39 11.53 34.81
CA PHE A 239 7.51 11.19 33.93
C PHE A 239 8.68 10.54 34.68
N ASP A 240 9.55 9.81 33.98
CA ASP A 240 10.78 9.24 34.54
C ASP A 240 11.82 10.34 34.80
N ALA A 241 11.70 10.99 35.96
CA ALA A 241 12.60 12.07 36.36
C ALA A 241 14.06 11.61 36.45
N GLY A 242 14.32 10.36 36.85
CA GLY A 242 15.68 9.81 36.94
C GLY A 242 16.34 9.72 35.57
N PHE A 243 15.65 9.16 34.58
CA PHE A 243 16.09 9.11 33.20
C PHE A 243 16.26 10.52 32.62
N VAL A 244 15.27 11.40 32.78
CA VAL A 244 15.31 12.77 32.26
C VAL A 244 16.52 13.54 32.80
N ARG A 245 16.83 13.43 34.11
CA ARG A 245 17.97 14.12 34.72
C ARG A 245 19.33 13.54 34.31
N ALA A 246 19.44 12.22 34.20
CA ALA A 246 20.72 11.55 33.96
C ALA A 246 21.09 11.43 32.48
N TRP A 247 20.09 11.18 31.62
CA TRP A 247 20.27 10.71 30.25
C TRP A 247 19.69 11.62 29.17
N SER A 248 19.11 12.77 29.56
CA SER A 248 18.76 13.84 28.62
C SER A 248 19.56 15.11 28.90
N ASN A 249 19.45 16.10 28.00
CA ASN A 249 20.03 17.41 28.19
C ASN A 249 19.13 18.37 28.99
N ALA A 250 18.01 17.87 29.52
CA ALA A 250 17.08 18.60 30.39
C ALA A 250 17.72 19.50 31.47
N PRO A 251 18.71 19.04 32.25
CA PRO A 251 19.30 19.87 33.32
C PRO A 251 20.37 20.86 32.82
N LEU A 252 20.81 20.76 31.56
CA LEU A 252 21.85 21.64 31.04
C LEU A 252 21.33 23.08 30.97
N LEU A 253 22.11 24.01 31.48
CA LEU A 253 21.78 25.43 31.47
C LEU A 253 21.99 26.02 30.07
N VAL A 254 20.98 26.75 29.62
CA VAL A 254 20.95 27.49 28.35
C VAL A 254 20.96 28.98 28.67
N HIS A 255 21.82 29.74 27.99
CA HIS A 255 21.81 31.20 28.03
C HIS A 255 20.44 31.72 27.56
N ALA A 256 19.81 32.59 28.37
CA ALA A 256 18.45 33.01 28.13
C ALA A 256 18.28 33.92 26.88
N ASP A 257 19.35 34.62 26.51
CA ASP A 257 19.45 35.59 25.41
C ASP A 257 19.91 34.95 24.09
N THR A 258 20.92 34.08 24.13
CA THR A 258 21.52 33.49 22.93
C THR A 258 20.94 32.11 22.57
N GLY A 259 20.31 31.41 23.52
CA GLY A 259 19.85 30.03 23.31
C GLY A 259 20.98 28.99 23.25
N ARG A 260 22.24 29.38 23.50
CA ARG A 260 23.37 28.44 23.53
C ARG A 260 23.51 27.80 24.90
N PHE A 261 23.92 26.53 24.94
CA PHE A 261 24.27 25.90 26.21
C PHE A 261 25.45 26.62 26.87
N LEU A 262 25.30 26.93 28.17
CA LEU A 262 26.37 27.47 29.00
C LEU A 262 27.49 26.43 29.10
N GLN A 263 28.68 26.79 28.64
CA GLN A 263 29.86 25.93 28.67
C GLN A 263 30.56 26.02 30.03
N ALA A 264 31.11 24.91 30.51
CA ALA A 264 31.84 24.86 31.78
C ALA A 264 33.03 25.84 31.80
N GLY A 265 33.69 26.02 30.65
CA GLY A 265 34.78 26.98 30.47
C GLY A 265 34.38 28.45 30.69
N GLU A 266 33.07 28.77 30.65
CA GLU A 266 32.56 30.10 30.96
C GLU A 266 32.47 30.34 32.48
N LEU A 267 32.44 29.29 33.32
CA LEU A 267 32.56 29.43 34.76
C LEU A 267 34.02 29.63 35.18
N GLU A 268 34.90 28.79 34.63
CA GLU A 268 36.33 28.81 34.91
C GLU A 268 37.10 28.32 33.67
N PRO A 269 38.12 29.05 33.18
CA PRO A 269 38.86 28.66 31.99
C PRO A 269 39.54 27.30 32.17
N GLY A 270 39.42 26.42 31.17
CA GLY A 270 40.02 25.08 31.19
C GLY A 270 39.08 23.96 31.64
N LEU A 271 37.90 24.27 32.17
CA LEU A 271 36.85 23.27 32.38
C LEU A 271 36.19 22.86 31.06
N ALA A 272 35.92 21.56 30.92
CA ALA A 272 35.27 20.98 29.75
C ALA A 272 33.82 20.58 30.06
N GLY A 273 32.97 20.61 29.03
CA GLY A 273 31.57 20.22 29.13
C GLY A 273 30.61 21.39 29.32
N TYR A 274 29.47 21.10 29.90
CA TYR A 274 28.35 22.02 30.08
C TYR A 274 28.18 22.41 31.55
N VAL A 275 27.18 23.22 31.85
CA VAL A 275 26.84 23.60 33.23
C VAL A 275 25.44 23.11 33.58
N VAL A 276 25.29 22.59 34.79
CA VAL A 276 24.00 22.31 35.43
C VAL A 276 23.87 23.15 36.71
N TRP A 277 22.66 23.31 37.23
CA TRP A 277 22.46 23.86 38.57
C TRP A 277 22.29 22.71 39.58
N ASP A 278 23.06 22.71 40.66
CA ASP A 278 22.92 21.74 41.77
C ASP A 278 22.00 22.37 42.83
N GLU A 279 20.83 21.77 43.06
CA GLU A 279 19.82 22.25 44.00
C GLU A 279 20.26 22.09 45.45
N GLN A 280 21.02 21.05 45.77
CA GLN A 280 21.52 20.81 47.13
C GLN A 280 22.64 21.80 47.48
N ALA A 281 23.55 22.05 46.56
CA ALA A 281 24.67 22.99 46.73
C ALA A 281 24.29 24.45 46.39
N ALA A 282 23.08 24.69 45.86
CA ALA A 282 22.58 25.99 45.41
C ALA A 282 23.59 26.76 44.53
N SER A 283 24.26 26.07 43.61
CA SER A 283 25.34 26.63 42.79
C SER A 283 25.43 25.99 41.40
N PRO A 284 26.02 26.69 40.40
CA PRO A 284 26.33 26.09 39.11
C PRO A 284 27.45 25.06 39.26
N ARG A 285 27.34 23.94 38.54
CA ARG A 285 28.31 22.85 38.55
C ARG A 285 28.69 22.45 37.12
N PRO A 286 29.98 22.27 36.81
CA PRO A 286 30.41 21.74 35.52
C PRO A 286 29.98 20.28 35.36
N TYR A 287 29.55 19.91 34.17
CA TYR A 287 29.13 18.56 33.80
C TYR A 287 29.61 18.20 32.40
N ASP A 288 30.58 17.28 32.35
CA ASP A 288 31.05 16.68 31.11
C ASP A 288 30.22 15.44 30.76
N THR A 289 29.37 15.57 29.74
CA THR A 289 28.44 14.50 29.31
C THR A 289 29.15 13.29 28.69
N ARG A 290 30.47 13.35 28.46
CA ARG A 290 31.25 12.15 28.12
C ARG A 290 31.27 11.13 29.25
N TYR A 291 31.03 11.56 30.49
CA TYR A 291 31.02 10.71 31.68
C TYR A 291 29.61 10.57 32.27
N PRO A 292 29.36 9.58 33.15
CA PRO A 292 28.10 9.48 33.88
C PRO A 292 27.83 10.74 34.71
N ALA A 293 26.55 11.12 34.83
CA ALA A 293 26.15 12.21 35.72
C ALA A 293 26.44 11.85 37.19
N ALA A 294 27.10 12.75 37.92
CA ALA A 294 27.37 12.57 39.34
C ALA A 294 26.26 13.23 40.18
N ARG A 295 25.43 12.40 40.82
CA ARG A 295 24.21 12.80 41.57
C ARG A 295 23.18 13.57 40.72
N PRO A 296 22.67 12.98 39.61
CA PRO A 296 21.69 13.64 38.75
C PRO A 296 20.37 14.00 39.46
N GLU A 297 20.05 13.34 40.58
CA GLU A 297 18.94 13.66 41.46
C GLU A 297 18.96 15.11 41.97
N ASP A 298 20.16 15.69 42.13
CA ASP A 298 20.36 17.05 42.65
C ASP A 298 20.29 18.14 41.56
N PHE A 299 20.24 17.79 40.27
CA PHE A 299 20.27 18.81 39.21
C PHE A 299 19.00 19.68 39.22
N ALA A 300 18.96 20.88 38.65
CA ALA A 300 17.68 21.59 38.49
C ALA A 300 17.09 21.29 37.12
N LEU A 301 15.78 20.99 37.10
CA LEU A 301 15.01 20.97 35.85
C LEU A 301 14.27 22.29 35.62
N ARG A 302 14.11 23.12 36.65
CA ARG A 302 13.23 24.28 36.63
C ARG A 302 13.88 25.56 37.18
N GLY A 303 13.36 26.67 36.69
CA GLY A 303 13.59 28.03 37.12
C GLY A 303 14.81 28.69 36.48
N ARG A 304 14.68 30.00 36.24
CA ARG A 304 15.79 30.86 35.81
C ARG A 304 16.81 31.02 36.93
N ARG A 305 18.09 31.10 36.57
CA ARG A 305 19.21 31.32 37.49
C ARG A 305 20.10 32.42 36.92
N ARG A 306 20.69 33.21 37.81
CA ARG A 306 21.70 34.19 37.47
C ARG A 306 23.06 33.61 37.80
N ILE A 307 23.90 33.42 36.79
CA ILE A 307 25.17 32.70 36.89
C ILE A 307 26.31 33.69 36.67
N HIS A 308 27.30 33.67 37.56
CA HIS A 308 28.54 34.41 37.38
C HIS A 308 29.46 33.63 36.44
N THR A 309 29.85 34.26 35.34
CA THR A 309 30.79 33.75 34.34
C THR A 309 32.05 34.61 34.34
N VAL A 310 33.11 34.12 33.70
CA VAL A 310 34.37 34.88 33.52
C VAL A 310 34.18 36.18 32.73
N SER A 311 33.12 36.28 31.92
CA SER A 311 32.79 37.43 31.08
C SER A 311 31.72 38.35 31.70
N GLY A 312 31.23 38.04 32.90
CA GLY A 312 30.20 38.84 33.57
C GLY A 312 29.14 37.97 34.23
N THR A 313 27.88 38.40 34.14
CA THR A 313 26.76 37.66 34.71
C THR A 313 25.78 37.30 33.59
N ALA A 314 25.39 36.03 33.53
CA ALA A 314 24.47 35.51 32.53
C ALA A 314 23.18 35.01 33.20
N ASP A 315 22.03 35.34 32.61
CA ASP A 315 20.77 34.70 32.99
C ASP A 315 20.65 33.39 32.22
N CYS A 316 20.57 32.29 32.93
CA CYS A 316 20.49 30.95 32.36
C CYS A 316 19.24 30.22 32.83
N ILE A 317 18.79 29.26 32.04
CA ILE A 317 17.60 28.48 32.31
C ILE A 317 17.85 27.02 31.90
N PRO A 318 17.42 26.01 32.68
CA PRO A 318 17.51 24.63 32.24
C PRO A 318 16.78 24.41 30.91
N ALA A 319 17.35 23.58 30.04
CA ALA A 319 16.71 23.17 28.79
C ALA A 319 15.31 22.58 28.99
N PHE A 320 15.09 21.88 30.10
CA PHE A 320 13.78 21.32 30.46
C PHE A 320 12.70 22.38 30.67
N GLU A 321 13.03 23.52 31.29
CA GLU A 321 12.08 24.62 31.46
C GLU A 321 11.65 25.16 30.09
N ARG A 322 12.56 25.30 29.13
CA ARG A 322 12.19 25.70 27.76
C ARG A 322 11.23 24.72 27.09
N TYR A 323 11.48 23.42 27.26
CA TYR A 323 10.58 22.39 26.71
C TYR A 323 9.21 22.46 27.38
N ALA A 324 9.19 22.60 28.70
CA ALA A 324 7.96 22.66 29.44
C ALA A 324 7.17 23.95 29.24
N ASP A 325 7.83 25.09 28.98
CA ASP A 325 7.17 26.33 28.53
C ASP A 325 6.46 26.09 27.19
N ALA A 326 7.09 25.37 26.27
CA ALA A 326 6.48 24.98 25.00
C ALA A 326 5.28 24.04 25.19
N CYS A 327 5.36 23.07 26.11
CA CYS A 327 4.22 22.23 26.48
C CYS A 327 3.10 23.04 27.14
N ALA A 328 3.42 23.95 28.07
CA ALA A 328 2.44 24.76 28.80
C ALA A 328 1.65 25.72 27.90
N ALA A 329 2.14 26.00 26.69
CA ALA A 329 1.38 26.71 25.66
C ALA A 329 0.19 25.90 25.11
N TRP A 330 0.10 24.60 25.44
CA TRP A 330 -0.91 23.64 24.98
C TRP A 330 -1.75 23.06 26.13
N PRO A 331 -2.46 23.89 26.92
CA PRO A 331 -3.40 23.38 27.91
C PRO A 331 -4.49 22.52 27.25
N LEU A 332 -5.11 21.63 28.03
CA LEU A 332 -6.05 20.63 27.52
C LEU A 332 -7.15 21.22 26.63
N GLU A 333 -7.72 22.36 27.01
CA GLU A 333 -8.81 23.02 26.27
C GLU A 333 -8.33 23.50 24.89
N ARG A 334 -7.14 24.09 24.83
CA ARG A 334 -6.54 24.53 23.56
C ARG A 334 -6.18 23.33 22.70
N THR A 335 -5.57 22.30 23.29
CA THR A 335 -5.19 21.07 22.59
C THR A 335 -6.42 20.40 22.01
N SER A 336 -7.50 20.29 22.77
CA SER A 336 -8.77 19.73 22.31
C SER A 336 -9.36 20.54 21.16
N ALA A 337 -9.41 21.87 21.28
CA ALA A 337 -9.95 22.74 20.25
C ALA A 337 -9.17 22.66 18.92
N VAL A 338 -7.83 22.56 18.98
CA VAL A 338 -6.98 22.49 17.77
C VAL A 338 -6.99 21.10 17.16
N THR A 339 -6.93 20.05 17.98
CA THR A 339 -6.74 18.66 17.51
C THR A 339 -8.04 17.92 17.25
N GLY A 340 -9.17 18.42 17.77
CA GLY A 340 -10.46 17.73 17.74
C GLY A 340 -10.56 16.53 18.70
N VAL A 341 -9.55 16.29 19.54
CA VAL A 341 -9.54 15.19 20.51
C VAL A 341 -10.13 15.67 21.84
N ASP A 342 -11.09 14.92 22.39
CA ASP A 342 -11.77 15.28 23.64
C ASP A 342 -10.79 15.35 24.83
N THR A 343 -10.99 16.31 25.73
CA THR A 343 -10.12 16.50 26.90
C THR A 343 -10.07 15.27 27.81
N THR A 344 -11.16 14.51 27.92
CA THR A 344 -11.22 13.26 28.68
C THR A 344 -10.31 12.20 28.05
N ALA A 345 -10.31 12.10 26.72
CA ALA A 345 -9.44 11.17 26.01
C ALA A 345 -7.95 11.56 26.12
N LEU A 346 -7.65 12.87 26.11
CA LEU A 346 -6.30 13.38 26.37
C LEU A 346 -5.79 13.00 27.76
N VAL A 347 -6.62 13.20 28.79
CA VAL A 347 -6.28 12.84 30.18
C VAL A 347 -6.09 11.33 30.31
N ALA A 348 -7.04 10.53 29.81
CA ALA A 348 -6.96 9.07 29.89
C ALA A 348 -5.71 8.52 29.18
N PHE A 349 -5.32 9.10 28.03
CA PHE A 349 -4.10 8.70 27.35
C PHE A 349 -2.83 9.12 28.11
N ALA A 350 -2.80 10.32 28.68
CA ALA A 350 -1.70 10.75 29.53
C ALA A 350 -1.55 9.84 30.77
N GLU A 351 -2.66 9.49 31.42
CA GLU A 351 -2.67 8.55 32.55
C GLU A 351 -2.14 7.18 32.16
N ALA A 352 -2.56 6.64 31.01
CA ALA A 352 -2.06 5.38 30.48
C ALA A 352 -0.54 5.41 30.21
N LEU A 353 -0.03 6.51 29.63
CA LEU A 353 1.41 6.71 29.43
C LEU A 353 2.18 6.73 30.75
N THR A 354 1.67 7.41 31.78
CA THR A 354 2.33 7.51 33.09
C THR A 354 2.22 6.23 33.93
N SER A 355 1.21 5.39 33.68
CA SER A 355 0.96 4.16 34.43
C SER A 355 1.69 2.94 33.86
N ALA A 356 2.01 2.97 32.56
CA ALA A 356 2.74 1.90 31.89
C ALA A 356 4.21 1.87 32.32
N LYS A 357 4.79 0.68 32.55
CA LYS A 357 6.21 0.53 32.86
C LYS A 357 7.07 0.44 31.61
N ALA A 358 6.50 -0.09 30.53
CA ALA A 358 7.14 -0.21 29.23
C ALA A 358 6.24 0.33 28.12
N VAL A 359 6.64 1.48 27.57
CA VAL A 359 5.94 2.13 26.45
C VAL A 359 6.76 1.92 25.18
N SER A 360 6.12 1.44 24.13
CA SER A 360 6.67 1.46 22.78
C SER A 360 5.78 2.29 21.86
N TYR A 361 6.37 2.95 20.86
CA TYR A 361 5.60 3.65 19.85
C TYR A 361 6.12 3.42 18.44
N TYR A 362 5.26 3.59 17.44
CA TYR A 362 5.72 3.65 16.06
C TYR A 362 4.90 4.63 15.24
N GLY A 363 5.60 5.47 14.48
CA GLY A 363 5.04 6.43 13.54
C GLY A 363 5.54 6.21 12.11
N TRP A 364 4.71 6.55 11.13
CA TRP A 364 5.12 6.51 9.72
C TRP A 364 4.45 7.64 8.89
N THR A 365 4.09 7.38 7.64
CA THR A 365 3.65 8.41 6.69
C THR A 365 2.45 9.24 7.17
N GLY A 366 1.64 8.72 8.11
CA GLY A 366 0.52 9.47 8.68
C GLY A 366 0.92 10.71 9.48
N ILE A 367 2.17 10.81 9.96
CA ILE A 367 2.73 12.02 10.59
C ILE A 367 3.85 12.66 9.74
N GLY A 368 4.39 11.92 8.77
CA GLY A 368 5.52 12.34 7.95
C GLY A 368 5.20 13.15 6.70
N GLN A 369 3.93 13.28 6.33
CA GLN A 369 3.49 13.93 5.08
C GLN A 369 2.67 15.20 5.36
N HIS A 370 3.22 16.04 6.23
CA HIS A 370 2.67 17.33 6.64
C HIS A 370 3.74 18.41 6.53
N ALA A 371 3.34 19.67 6.37
CA ALA A 371 4.25 20.82 6.34
C ALA A 371 4.97 21.10 7.67
N ASN A 372 4.71 20.31 8.72
CA ASN A 372 5.36 20.39 10.03
C ASN A 372 5.97 19.04 10.47
N ALA A 373 6.26 18.13 9.52
CA ALA A 373 6.68 16.75 9.81
C ALA A 373 7.86 16.66 10.80
N THR A 374 8.89 17.51 10.67
CA THR A 374 10.03 17.52 11.59
C THR A 374 9.63 17.87 13.03
N GLN A 375 8.86 18.94 13.22
CA GLN A 375 8.44 19.38 14.56
C GLN A 375 7.43 18.41 15.18
N THR A 376 6.56 17.81 14.37
CA THR A 376 5.65 16.73 14.80
C THR A 376 6.41 15.54 15.35
N GLU A 377 7.39 15.00 14.62
CA GLU A 377 8.20 13.89 15.14
C GLU A 377 8.97 14.30 16.38
N ARG A 378 9.55 15.50 16.42
CA ARG A 378 10.25 15.96 17.62
C ARG A 378 9.33 16.02 18.83
N ALA A 379 8.10 16.53 18.69
CA ALA A 379 7.12 16.58 19.77
C ALA A 379 6.77 15.18 20.31
N ILE A 380 6.56 14.20 19.40
CA ILE A 380 6.28 12.82 19.78
C ILE A 380 7.50 12.17 20.45
N ALA A 381 8.70 12.37 19.88
CA ALA A 381 9.94 11.81 20.40
C ALA A 381 10.32 12.39 21.78
N THR A 382 10.09 13.69 22.03
CA THR A 382 10.33 14.30 23.35
C THR A 382 9.27 13.89 24.37
N LEU A 383 8.00 13.69 23.96
CA LEU A 383 6.99 13.06 24.80
C LEU A 383 7.41 11.62 25.17
N TYR A 384 7.87 10.84 24.18
CA TYR A 384 8.36 9.49 24.41
C TYR A 384 9.56 9.45 25.36
N ALA A 385 10.49 10.40 25.25
CA ALA A 385 11.64 10.51 26.14
C ALA A 385 11.25 10.66 27.63
N LEU A 386 10.08 11.23 27.94
CA LEU A 386 9.58 11.36 29.30
C LEU A 386 9.26 9.99 29.94
N THR A 387 9.06 8.94 29.14
CA THR A 387 8.74 7.59 29.63
C THR A 387 9.96 6.77 30.06
N GLY A 388 11.19 7.21 29.71
CA GLY A 388 12.42 6.44 29.95
C GLY A 388 12.49 5.09 29.21
N SER A 389 11.58 4.81 28.27
CA SER A 389 11.44 3.50 27.62
C SER A 389 12.38 3.28 26.41
N PHE A 390 13.11 4.31 25.97
CA PHE A 390 14.02 4.18 24.82
C PHE A 390 15.13 3.15 25.08
N ASP A 391 15.29 2.22 24.12
CA ASP A 391 16.22 1.10 24.18
C ASP A 391 16.07 0.23 25.44
N ALA A 392 14.92 0.25 26.09
CA ALA A 392 14.58 -0.59 27.24
C ALA A 392 13.69 -1.78 26.81
N PRO A 393 13.62 -2.87 27.61
CA PRO A 393 12.66 -3.95 27.36
C PRO A 393 11.25 -3.41 27.23
N GLY A 394 10.53 -3.81 26.17
CA GLY A 394 9.17 -3.36 25.91
C GLY A 394 9.04 -1.95 25.34
N GLY A 395 10.16 -1.25 25.13
CA GLY A 395 10.21 0.03 24.44
C GLY A 395 10.65 -0.09 22.98
N ASN A 396 11.14 1.00 22.42
CA ASN A 396 11.76 1.01 21.09
C ASN A 396 13.22 0.56 21.19
N VAL A 397 13.54 -0.60 20.64
CA VAL A 397 14.86 -1.24 20.79
C VAL A 397 15.69 -1.10 19.52
N VAL A 398 16.93 -0.63 19.68
CA VAL A 398 17.91 -0.64 18.58
C VAL A 398 18.45 -2.07 18.44
N LEU A 399 17.81 -2.86 17.58
CA LEU A 399 18.20 -4.26 17.38
C LEU A 399 19.64 -4.35 16.82
N PRO A 400 20.45 -5.33 17.28
CA PRO A 400 21.72 -5.63 16.66
C PRO A 400 21.50 -6.03 15.19
N ARG A 401 22.48 -5.74 14.34
CA ARG A 401 22.48 -6.12 12.92
C ARG A 401 23.59 -7.10 12.64
N LEU A 402 23.34 -8.01 11.70
CA LEU A 402 24.39 -8.90 11.20
C LEU A 402 25.51 -8.08 10.54
N PRO A 403 26.78 -8.37 10.84
CA PRO A 403 27.90 -7.65 10.23
C PRO A 403 28.03 -8.06 8.76
N VAL A 404 27.66 -7.18 7.84
CA VAL A 404 27.89 -7.34 6.40
C VAL A 404 28.72 -6.16 5.89
N LYS A 405 29.45 -6.34 4.79
CA LYS A 405 30.14 -5.19 4.17
C LYS A 405 29.12 -4.25 3.54
N ALA A 406 29.28 -2.96 3.78
CA ALA A 406 28.48 -1.94 3.12
C ALA A 406 28.80 -1.94 1.62
N VAL A 407 27.76 -2.00 0.79
CA VAL A 407 27.88 -1.94 -0.68
C VAL A 407 28.32 -0.55 -1.14
N THR A 408 27.88 0.48 -0.42
CA THR A 408 28.11 1.89 -0.76
C THR A 408 28.36 2.69 0.52
N ALA A 409 29.10 3.80 0.38
CA ALA A 409 29.45 4.70 1.47
C ALA A 409 29.44 6.17 1.00
N PRO A 410 29.13 7.14 1.87
CA PRO A 410 29.07 8.56 1.49
C PRO A 410 30.39 9.18 1.03
N ASP A 411 31.53 8.60 1.42
CA ASP A 411 32.88 9.06 1.07
C ASP A 411 33.29 8.71 -0.36
N GLN A 412 32.54 7.84 -1.04
CA GLN A 412 32.68 7.58 -2.49
C GLN A 412 32.44 8.82 -3.35
N LEU A 413 31.81 9.86 -2.79
CA LEU A 413 31.61 11.15 -3.44
C LEU A 413 32.46 12.21 -2.74
N ALA A 414 33.25 12.97 -3.50
CA ALA A 414 34.11 14.00 -2.92
C ALA A 414 33.30 15.10 -2.20
N PRO A 415 33.82 15.71 -1.11
CA PRO A 415 33.10 16.76 -0.36
C PRO A 415 32.62 17.92 -1.23
N ALA A 416 33.46 18.38 -2.18
CA ALA A 416 33.11 19.44 -3.11
C ALA A 416 31.93 19.07 -4.03
N GLN A 417 31.79 17.79 -4.36
CA GLN A 417 30.69 17.30 -5.19
C GLN A 417 29.41 17.13 -4.37
N ARG A 418 29.50 16.65 -3.12
CA ARG A 418 28.36 16.61 -2.19
C ARG A 418 27.77 18.00 -1.93
N ALA A 419 28.61 19.04 -1.88
CA ALA A 419 28.18 20.42 -1.68
C ALA A 419 27.32 20.97 -2.84
N LYS A 420 27.30 20.30 -4.00
CA LYS A 420 26.46 20.67 -5.15
C LYS A 420 25.06 20.06 -5.11
N ALA A 421 24.70 19.25 -4.10
CA ALA A 421 23.39 18.61 -4.04
C ALA A 421 22.25 19.65 -4.14
N LEU A 422 21.31 19.41 -5.06
CA LEU A 422 20.18 20.32 -5.27
C LEU A 422 19.35 20.50 -3.99
N GLY A 423 19.07 21.76 -3.62
CA GLY A 423 18.28 22.12 -2.43
C GLY A 423 19.06 22.10 -1.11
N LEU A 424 20.37 21.86 -1.10
CA LEU A 424 21.19 21.85 0.11
C LEU A 424 21.21 23.20 0.85
N ASP A 425 21.31 24.31 0.11
CA ASP A 425 21.32 25.65 0.71
C ASP A 425 19.97 26.01 1.34
N GLU A 426 18.86 25.51 0.78
CA GLU A 426 17.50 25.70 1.32
C GLU A 426 17.25 24.83 2.55
N HIS A 427 17.79 23.62 2.56
CA HIS A 427 17.57 22.62 3.61
C HIS A 427 18.91 22.04 4.10
N PRO A 428 19.74 22.84 4.80
CA PRO A 428 21.10 22.45 5.20
C PRO A 428 21.14 21.30 6.22
N LEU A 429 20.01 21.05 6.90
CA LEU A 429 19.82 19.94 7.81
C LEU A 429 18.88 18.85 7.25
N GLY A 430 18.35 19.03 6.04
CA GLY A 430 17.34 18.18 5.43
C GLY A 430 17.89 16.99 4.64
N PRO A 431 17.06 16.34 3.79
CA PRO A 431 17.48 15.23 2.94
C PRO A 431 18.74 15.51 2.09
N PRO A 432 18.94 16.70 1.48
CA PRO A 432 20.11 16.97 0.64
C PRO A 432 21.44 16.84 1.37
N ALA A 433 21.48 17.13 2.68
CA ALA A 433 22.68 16.97 3.52
C ALA A 433 23.15 15.51 3.63
N ASN A 434 22.29 14.55 3.29
CA ASN A 434 22.56 13.11 3.29
C ASN A 434 22.69 12.53 1.86
N GLY A 435 22.70 13.39 0.83
CA GLY A 435 22.86 12.99 -0.57
C GLY A 435 21.56 12.61 -1.28
N TRP A 436 20.40 13.05 -0.77
CA TRP A 436 19.10 12.85 -1.42
C TRP A 436 18.38 14.17 -1.64
N ILE A 437 18.08 14.48 -2.90
CA ILE A 437 17.43 15.73 -3.29
C ILE A 437 15.91 15.55 -3.35
N SER A 438 15.17 16.66 -3.28
CA SER A 438 13.71 16.65 -3.46
C SER A 438 13.32 16.71 -4.93
N ALA A 439 12.15 16.16 -5.26
CA ALA A 439 11.62 16.25 -6.62
C ALA A 439 11.37 17.71 -7.07
N ARG A 440 11.03 18.59 -6.13
CA ARG A 440 10.85 20.03 -6.40
C ARG A 440 12.17 20.68 -6.82
N ALA A 441 13.26 20.43 -6.09
CA ALA A 441 14.58 20.96 -6.42
C ALA A 441 15.09 20.41 -7.76
N LEU A 442 14.85 19.13 -8.04
CA LEU A 442 15.12 18.50 -9.34
C LEU A 442 14.35 19.19 -10.48
N CYS A 443 13.02 19.32 -10.35
CA CYS A 443 12.19 19.96 -11.37
C CYS A 443 12.62 21.41 -11.64
N ARG A 444 12.97 22.18 -10.59
CA ARG A 444 13.48 23.54 -10.74
C ARG A 444 14.80 23.57 -11.50
N SER A 445 15.77 22.73 -11.13
CA SER A 445 17.05 22.64 -11.84
C SER A 445 16.89 22.32 -13.33
N ILE A 446 15.96 21.44 -13.68
CA ILE A 446 15.67 21.10 -15.08
C ILE A 446 15.06 22.32 -15.81
N LEU A 447 14.01 22.90 -15.24
CA LEU A 447 13.20 23.93 -15.90
C LEU A 447 13.87 25.30 -15.95
N THR A 448 14.61 25.69 -14.91
CA THR A 448 15.16 27.04 -14.78
C THR A 448 16.68 27.09 -14.90
N GLY A 449 17.35 25.94 -14.79
CA GLY A 449 18.81 25.89 -14.78
C GLY A 449 19.46 26.34 -13.47
N GLU A 450 18.69 26.46 -12.37
CA GLU A 450 19.18 26.97 -11.08
C GLU A 450 19.26 25.85 -10.02
N PRO A 451 20.34 25.76 -9.23
CA PRO A 451 21.58 26.55 -9.32
C PRO A 451 22.49 26.15 -10.50
N TYR A 452 22.17 25.05 -11.17
CA TYR A 452 22.73 24.63 -12.45
C TYR A 452 21.71 23.75 -13.18
N ARG A 453 21.89 23.55 -14.49
CA ARG A 453 20.94 22.79 -15.31
C ARG A 453 21.16 21.28 -15.20
N THR A 454 20.14 20.56 -14.73
CA THR A 454 20.05 19.10 -14.90
C THR A 454 19.65 18.81 -16.34
N ARG A 455 20.51 18.11 -17.08
CA ARG A 455 20.34 17.81 -18.51
C ARG A 455 19.81 16.40 -18.74
N ALA A 456 20.18 15.45 -17.89
CA ALA A 456 19.74 14.07 -18.03
C ALA A 456 19.25 13.44 -16.72
N MET A 457 18.43 12.41 -16.86
CA MET A 457 17.97 11.61 -15.74
C MET A 457 17.97 10.11 -16.07
N VAL A 458 18.26 9.28 -15.07
CA VAL A 458 17.96 7.84 -15.10
C VAL A 458 16.97 7.52 -13.99
N GLY A 459 15.81 6.99 -14.35
CA GLY A 459 14.72 6.64 -13.44
C GLY A 459 14.64 5.15 -13.18
N PHE A 460 14.70 4.75 -11.91
CA PHE A 460 14.55 3.38 -11.44
C PHE A 460 13.17 3.19 -10.79
N GLY A 461 12.17 2.75 -11.57
CA GLY A 461 10.83 2.37 -11.11
C GLY A 461 9.96 3.49 -10.52
N GLY A 462 10.38 4.75 -10.65
CA GLY A 462 9.68 5.90 -10.09
C GLY A 462 8.55 6.39 -11.01
N ASN A 463 7.34 6.55 -10.48
CA ASN A 463 6.23 7.16 -11.21
C ASN A 463 5.96 8.58 -10.67
N MET A 464 6.83 9.52 -11.04
CA MET A 464 6.89 10.86 -10.42
C MET A 464 5.59 11.65 -10.57
N LEU A 465 4.84 11.47 -11.66
CA LEU A 465 3.52 12.11 -11.84
C LEU A 465 2.47 11.69 -10.79
N LEU A 466 2.68 10.54 -10.14
CA LEU A 466 1.76 9.95 -9.15
C LEU A 466 2.34 9.90 -7.74
N SER A 467 3.64 10.17 -7.57
CA SER A 467 4.30 10.18 -6.26
C SER A 467 4.62 11.57 -5.74
N GLN A 468 4.57 12.60 -6.59
CA GLN A 468 4.91 13.98 -6.24
C GLN A 468 3.73 14.93 -6.50
N PRO A 469 3.54 15.98 -5.68
CA PRO A 469 2.60 17.06 -5.97
C PRO A 469 2.90 17.74 -7.30
N ASP A 470 1.88 18.39 -7.88
CA ASP A 470 1.99 19.13 -9.14
C ASP A 470 2.51 18.24 -10.31
N PRO A 471 1.66 17.34 -10.82
CA PRO A 471 2.01 16.48 -11.95
C PRO A 471 2.28 17.28 -13.24
N HIS A 472 1.79 18.53 -13.34
CA HIS A 472 2.03 19.38 -14.50
C HIS A 472 3.48 19.87 -14.55
N ARG A 473 4.01 20.37 -13.43
CA ARG A 473 5.42 20.76 -13.32
C ARG A 473 6.35 19.57 -13.54
N THR A 474 6.01 18.42 -12.96
CA THR A 474 6.79 17.20 -13.17
C THR A 474 6.82 16.80 -14.64
N ALA A 475 5.67 16.78 -15.32
CA ALA A 475 5.60 16.50 -16.76
C ALA A 475 6.37 17.54 -17.61
N ALA A 476 6.32 18.81 -17.24
CA ALA A 476 7.09 19.86 -17.92
C ALA A 476 8.60 19.64 -17.77
N ALA A 477 9.07 19.32 -16.57
CA ALA A 477 10.48 19.02 -16.32
C ALA A 477 10.95 17.80 -17.09
N LEU A 478 10.21 16.68 -17.03
CA LEU A 478 10.58 15.46 -17.75
C LEU A 478 10.65 15.66 -19.27
N ARG A 479 9.76 16.50 -19.82
CA ARG A 479 9.76 16.88 -21.24
C ARG A 479 11.01 17.68 -21.64
N ASP A 480 11.52 18.54 -20.74
CA ASP A 480 12.64 19.46 -21.03
C ASP A 480 14.03 18.82 -20.86
N LEU A 481 14.11 17.64 -20.27
CA LEU A 481 15.36 16.86 -20.19
C LEU A 481 15.91 16.59 -21.60
N GLU A 482 17.21 16.80 -21.78
CA GLU A 482 17.93 16.44 -23.01
C GLU A 482 17.98 14.92 -23.21
N PHE A 483 18.10 14.17 -22.13
CA PHE A 483 18.10 12.71 -22.17
C PHE A 483 17.46 12.09 -20.93
N PHE A 484 16.55 11.13 -21.10
CA PHE A 484 15.88 10.44 -20.01
C PHE A 484 15.77 8.94 -20.28
N VAL A 485 16.21 8.14 -19.32
CA VAL A 485 16.07 6.67 -19.33
C VAL A 485 15.14 6.24 -18.20
N HIS A 486 14.16 5.39 -18.48
CA HIS A 486 13.23 4.86 -17.47
C HIS A 486 13.25 3.34 -17.40
N LEU A 487 13.46 2.80 -16.21
CA LEU A 487 13.46 1.37 -15.90
C LEU A 487 12.17 1.01 -15.17
N ASP A 488 11.40 0.05 -15.68
CA ASP A 488 10.19 -0.42 -15.00
C ASP A 488 9.75 -1.82 -15.44
N LEU A 489 8.85 -2.40 -14.64
CA LEU A 489 8.20 -3.68 -14.93
C LEU A 489 7.04 -3.49 -15.92
N PHE A 490 6.35 -2.36 -15.81
CA PHE A 490 5.22 -1.97 -16.65
C PHE A 490 5.41 -0.54 -17.15
N ALA A 491 4.94 -0.24 -18.37
CA ALA A 491 4.87 1.13 -18.84
C ALA A 491 3.99 1.96 -17.89
N ASN A 492 4.46 3.15 -17.53
CA ASN A 492 3.79 4.07 -16.61
C ASN A 492 3.86 5.51 -17.15
N PRO A 493 3.08 6.48 -16.62
CA PRO A 493 3.02 7.84 -17.14
C PRO A 493 4.34 8.62 -17.12
N THR A 494 5.29 8.22 -16.28
CA THR A 494 6.64 8.80 -16.28
C THR A 494 7.45 8.28 -17.47
N ALA A 495 7.29 7.01 -17.85
CA ALA A 495 7.94 6.41 -19.02
C ALA A 495 7.58 7.11 -20.34
N ASP A 496 6.40 7.74 -20.41
CA ASP A 496 5.93 8.51 -21.57
C ASP A 496 6.78 9.74 -21.91
N PHE A 497 7.80 10.06 -21.11
CA PHE A 497 8.78 11.12 -21.38
C PHE A 497 10.20 10.58 -21.65
N ALA A 498 10.42 9.28 -21.48
CA ALA A 498 11.74 8.67 -21.64
C ALA A 498 12.15 8.59 -23.11
N ASP A 499 13.44 8.75 -23.39
CA ASP A 499 14.05 8.47 -24.68
C ASP A 499 14.31 6.97 -24.83
N ILE A 500 14.67 6.29 -23.73
CA ILE A 500 14.84 4.84 -23.67
C ILE A 500 14.08 4.28 -22.47
N VAL A 501 13.30 3.23 -22.70
CA VAL A 501 12.66 2.43 -21.64
C VAL A 501 13.31 1.06 -21.58
N LEU A 502 13.72 0.65 -20.37
CA LEU A 502 14.37 -0.64 -20.13
C LEU A 502 13.46 -1.56 -19.30
N PRO A 503 13.20 -2.80 -19.75
CA PRO A 503 12.38 -3.76 -19.04
C PRO A 503 13.14 -4.37 -17.85
N VAL A 504 12.56 -4.29 -16.65
CA VAL A 504 13.16 -4.91 -15.45
C VAL A 504 12.48 -6.21 -15.03
N THR A 505 13.26 -7.07 -14.39
CA THR A 505 12.74 -8.28 -13.73
C THR A 505 11.89 -7.95 -12.50
N SER A 506 10.81 -8.69 -12.31
CA SER A 506 10.14 -8.85 -11.02
C SER A 506 11.06 -9.55 -10.00
N PRO A 507 10.77 -9.51 -8.68
CA PRO A 507 11.65 -10.11 -7.67
C PRO A 507 11.79 -11.64 -7.77
N TRP A 508 10.90 -12.30 -8.51
CA TRP A 508 10.90 -13.76 -8.68
C TRP A 508 11.73 -14.24 -9.86
N GLU A 509 12.29 -13.32 -10.65
CA GLU A 509 13.02 -13.58 -11.89
C GLU A 509 14.54 -13.37 -11.75
N HIS A 510 15.02 -12.97 -10.57
CA HIS A 510 16.44 -12.82 -10.29
C HIS A 510 16.82 -13.32 -8.89
N ASP A 511 18.10 -13.62 -8.73
CA ASP A 511 18.71 -14.01 -7.47
C ASP A 511 18.87 -12.80 -6.53
N ALA A 512 18.60 -12.97 -5.24
CA ALA A 512 18.84 -11.96 -4.22
C ALA A 512 19.33 -12.58 -2.90
N VAL A 513 20.00 -11.77 -2.08
CA VAL A 513 20.42 -12.15 -0.73
C VAL A 513 19.91 -11.12 0.26
N LYS A 514 19.39 -11.60 1.39
CA LYS A 514 19.05 -10.74 2.52
C LYS A 514 19.72 -11.24 3.79
N ALA A 515 20.47 -10.35 4.43
CA ALA A 515 20.94 -10.51 5.81
C ALA A 515 20.11 -9.60 6.73
N GLY A 516 19.38 -10.21 7.67
CA GLY A 516 18.53 -9.55 8.67
C GLY A 516 17.18 -9.07 8.13
N PHE A 517 16.12 -9.33 8.88
CA PHE A 517 14.76 -8.88 8.61
C PHE A 517 14.32 -7.97 9.77
N GLU A 518 14.02 -6.71 9.46
CA GLU A 518 13.91 -5.59 10.43
C GLU A 518 12.61 -5.58 11.25
N ILE A 519 12.26 -6.68 11.92
CA ILE A 519 10.98 -6.85 12.65
C ILE A 519 11.19 -7.21 14.11
N THR A 520 11.92 -8.30 14.37
CA THR A 520 12.16 -8.88 15.69
C THR A 520 13.62 -9.29 15.80
N GLY A 521 14.10 -9.58 17.00
CA GLY A 521 15.45 -10.15 17.19
C GLY A 521 15.68 -11.40 16.34
N ARG A 522 14.74 -12.37 16.38
CA ARG A 522 14.80 -13.59 15.57
C ARG A 522 14.87 -13.31 14.06
N ALA A 523 14.15 -12.29 13.60
CA ALA A 523 14.16 -11.90 12.19
C ALA A 523 15.50 -11.26 11.79
N GLN A 524 16.14 -10.47 12.67
CA GLN A 524 17.47 -9.90 12.43
C GLN A 524 18.59 -10.94 12.34
N GLU A 525 18.44 -12.06 13.03
CA GLU A 525 19.40 -13.18 13.00
C GLU A 525 19.36 -13.98 11.69
N HIS A 526 18.39 -13.73 10.80
CA HIS A 526 18.15 -14.57 9.64
C HIS A 526 18.86 -14.07 8.38
N VAL A 527 19.56 -14.97 7.68
CA VAL A 527 20.18 -14.73 6.36
C VAL A 527 19.57 -15.70 5.36
N GLN A 528 19.05 -15.21 4.24
CA GLN A 528 18.44 -16.05 3.22
C GLN A 528 18.85 -15.63 1.81
N PHE A 529 19.10 -16.63 0.97
CA PHE A 529 19.19 -16.47 -0.47
C PHE A 529 17.81 -16.74 -1.09
N ARG A 530 17.33 -15.79 -1.90
CA ARG A 530 16.16 -15.97 -2.74
C ARG A 530 16.63 -16.36 -4.14
N PRO A 531 16.38 -17.59 -4.60
CA PRO A 531 16.73 -17.98 -5.97
C PRO A 531 15.80 -17.28 -6.96
N ARG A 532 16.29 -17.13 -8.20
CA ARG A 532 15.46 -16.97 -9.38
C ARG A 532 14.48 -18.16 -9.48
N MET A 533 13.19 -17.89 -9.29
CA MET A 533 12.14 -18.91 -9.22
C MET A 533 11.55 -19.24 -10.59
N VAL A 534 11.53 -18.25 -11.47
CA VAL A 534 11.06 -18.35 -12.85
C VAL A 534 12.04 -17.64 -13.79
N ALA A 535 11.99 -17.95 -15.09
CA ALA A 535 12.80 -17.24 -16.08
C ALA A 535 12.31 -15.77 -16.23
N PRO A 536 13.21 -14.81 -16.50
CA PRO A 536 12.82 -13.46 -16.86
C PRO A 536 11.88 -13.43 -18.07
N ALA A 537 10.84 -12.60 -18.02
CA ALA A 537 9.96 -12.40 -19.15
C ALA A 537 10.69 -11.68 -20.29
N GLY A 538 10.69 -12.32 -21.46
CA GLY A 538 11.42 -11.83 -22.63
C GLY A 538 12.91 -11.68 -22.33
N GLY A 539 13.45 -10.49 -22.56
CA GLY A 539 14.83 -10.14 -22.28
C GLY A 539 15.03 -9.30 -21.02
N ALA A 540 14.04 -9.20 -20.11
CA ALA A 540 14.14 -8.34 -18.93
C ALA A 540 15.38 -8.66 -18.05
N ARG A 541 16.01 -7.63 -17.50
CA ARG A 541 17.19 -7.74 -16.61
C ARG A 541 16.90 -7.08 -15.26
N SER A 542 17.55 -7.50 -14.18
CA SER A 542 17.42 -6.82 -12.88
C SER A 542 18.10 -5.46 -12.90
N ASP A 543 17.64 -4.52 -12.07
CA ASP A 543 18.29 -3.22 -11.94
C ASP A 543 19.78 -3.36 -11.58
N THR A 544 20.13 -4.39 -10.78
CA THR A 544 21.51 -4.70 -10.41
C THR A 544 22.33 -5.11 -11.65
N GLU A 545 21.82 -5.99 -12.51
CA GLU A 545 22.50 -6.36 -13.77
C GLU A 545 22.72 -5.13 -14.66
N ILE A 546 21.71 -4.27 -14.76
CA ILE A 546 21.77 -3.06 -15.60
C ILE A 546 22.84 -2.09 -15.09
N VAL A 547 22.89 -1.81 -13.78
CA VAL A 547 23.90 -0.87 -13.24
C VAL A 547 25.32 -1.44 -13.29
N PHE A 548 25.51 -2.75 -13.18
CA PHE A 548 26.84 -3.38 -13.33
C PHE A 548 27.37 -3.26 -14.78
N ASP A 549 26.49 -3.47 -15.78
CA ASP A 549 26.84 -3.34 -17.19
C ASP A 549 27.13 -1.86 -17.55
N LEU A 550 26.26 -0.93 -17.12
CA LEU A 550 26.50 0.51 -17.28
C LEU A 550 27.78 0.97 -16.59
N ALA A 551 28.07 0.48 -15.38
CA ALA A 551 29.30 0.79 -14.67
C ALA A 551 30.53 0.35 -15.47
N SER A 552 30.49 -0.85 -16.04
CA SER A 552 31.59 -1.38 -16.87
C SER A 552 31.83 -0.52 -18.11
N ARG A 553 30.75 -0.12 -18.82
CA ARG A 553 30.83 0.76 -20.00
C ARG A 553 31.33 2.17 -19.68
N LEU A 554 31.10 2.64 -18.45
CA LEU A 554 31.55 3.94 -17.95
C LEU A 554 32.94 3.88 -17.26
N GLY A 555 33.65 2.75 -17.36
CA GLY A 555 35.01 2.61 -16.84
C GLY A 555 35.11 2.30 -15.33
N MET A 556 34.00 1.90 -14.70
CA MET A 556 33.90 1.55 -13.29
C MET A 556 33.83 0.02 -13.05
N GLY A 557 34.23 -0.81 -14.03
CA GLY A 557 34.07 -2.28 -13.98
C GLY A 557 34.66 -2.92 -12.71
N ALA A 558 35.88 -2.55 -12.33
CA ALA A 558 36.55 -3.09 -11.15
C ALA A 558 35.79 -2.79 -9.83
N ASP A 559 35.13 -1.64 -9.74
CA ASP A 559 34.28 -1.26 -8.60
C ASP A 559 32.97 -2.05 -8.52
N PHE A 560 32.65 -2.78 -9.59
CA PHE A 560 31.46 -3.61 -9.77
C PHE A 560 31.82 -5.06 -10.11
N PHE A 561 32.99 -5.52 -9.64
CA PHE A 561 33.42 -6.91 -9.76
C PHE A 561 33.43 -7.41 -11.22
N ASP A 562 33.67 -6.51 -12.17
CA ASP A 562 33.67 -6.76 -13.61
C ASP A 562 32.41 -7.51 -14.09
N GLY A 563 31.26 -7.21 -13.47
CA GLY A 563 29.98 -7.84 -13.80
C GLY A 563 29.64 -9.10 -12.99
N ASP A 564 30.53 -9.60 -12.13
CA ASP A 564 30.28 -10.82 -11.35
C ASP A 564 29.41 -10.54 -10.10
N LEU A 565 28.11 -10.77 -10.28
CA LEU A 565 27.12 -10.63 -9.22
C LEU A 565 27.25 -11.66 -8.08
N THR A 566 27.89 -12.80 -8.32
CA THR A 566 28.12 -13.80 -7.26
C THR A 566 29.28 -13.34 -6.38
N ALA A 567 30.38 -12.91 -6.99
CA ALA A 567 31.51 -12.32 -6.28
C ALA A 567 31.08 -11.09 -5.46
N ALA A 568 30.22 -10.24 -6.03
CA ALA A 568 29.66 -9.08 -5.33
C ALA A 568 28.85 -9.46 -4.07
N ARG A 569 27.99 -10.49 -4.16
CA ARG A 569 27.21 -10.99 -3.01
C ARG A 569 28.11 -11.65 -1.96
N ASP A 570 29.08 -12.44 -2.39
CA ASP A 570 30.03 -13.11 -1.50
C ASP A 570 30.92 -12.08 -0.78
N HIS A 571 31.29 -10.99 -1.45
CA HIS A 571 31.98 -9.87 -0.81
C HIS A 571 31.16 -9.26 0.34
N VAL A 572 29.85 -9.05 0.12
CA VAL A 572 28.94 -8.52 1.15
C VAL A 572 28.82 -9.49 2.34
N LEU A 573 28.73 -10.78 2.06
CA LEU A 573 28.56 -11.85 3.06
C LEU A 573 29.85 -12.23 3.81
N ALA A 574 31.02 -11.86 3.29
CA ALA A 574 32.31 -12.27 3.83
C ALA A 574 32.48 -12.13 5.36
N PRO A 575 32.01 -11.05 6.04
CA PRO A 575 32.16 -10.94 7.49
C PRO A 575 31.31 -11.93 8.29
N LEU A 576 30.31 -12.56 7.66
CA LEU A 576 29.50 -13.64 8.25
C LEU A 576 30.16 -15.02 8.09
N GLY A 577 31.26 -15.13 7.33
CA GLY A 577 31.86 -16.41 6.97
C GLY A 577 30.96 -17.27 6.07
N LEU A 578 30.09 -16.63 5.28
CA LEU A 578 29.13 -17.29 4.39
C LEU A 578 29.39 -16.90 2.93
N THR A 579 29.05 -17.80 2.02
CA THR A 579 28.97 -17.56 0.58
C THR A 579 27.54 -17.75 0.06
N THR A 580 27.30 -17.30 -1.16
CA THR A 580 26.05 -17.56 -1.89
C THR A 580 25.80 -19.06 -2.05
N ALA A 581 26.86 -19.88 -2.20
CA ALA A 581 26.75 -21.33 -2.28
C ALA A 581 26.24 -21.96 -0.97
N ASP A 582 26.73 -21.49 0.18
CA ASP A 582 26.28 -21.96 1.51
C ASP A 582 24.79 -21.69 1.73
N LEU A 583 24.31 -20.52 1.29
CA LEU A 583 22.91 -20.15 1.40
C LEU A 583 22.03 -20.93 0.41
N ARG A 584 22.50 -21.20 -0.82
CA ARG A 584 21.78 -22.05 -1.78
C ARG A 584 21.58 -23.48 -1.26
N ALA A 585 22.55 -24.01 -0.52
CA ALA A 585 22.44 -25.32 0.12
C ALA A 585 21.41 -25.36 1.26
N LYS A 586 20.96 -24.19 1.76
CA LYS A 586 19.98 -24.03 2.85
C LYS A 586 18.87 -23.06 2.43
N PRO A 587 17.92 -23.49 1.57
CA PRO A 587 16.92 -22.60 0.97
C PRO A 587 15.96 -21.94 1.99
N GLY A 588 15.80 -22.53 3.18
CA GLY A 588 15.08 -21.92 4.30
C GLY A 588 15.87 -20.84 5.05
N GLY A 589 17.10 -20.55 4.64
CA GLY A 589 18.01 -19.59 5.27
C GLY A 589 18.84 -20.15 6.43
N ILE A 590 19.75 -19.33 6.95
CA ILE A 590 20.65 -19.62 8.06
C ILE A 590 20.35 -18.62 9.18
N ARG A 591 20.25 -19.13 10.41
CA ARG A 591 20.16 -18.29 11.61
C ARG A 591 21.55 -18.09 12.20
N LEU A 592 21.93 -16.84 12.40
CA LEU A 592 23.15 -16.38 13.06
C LEU A 592 22.76 -15.61 14.32
N PRO A 593 22.87 -16.22 15.53
CA PRO A 593 22.40 -15.60 16.77
C PRO A 593 23.00 -14.23 17.05
N LEU A 594 22.18 -13.31 17.56
CA LEU A 594 22.57 -11.95 17.94
C LEU A 594 22.12 -11.67 19.37
N GLU A 595 23.01 -11.10 20.18
CA GLU A 595 22.68 -10.70 21.54
C GLU A 595 22.01 -9.31 21.54
N THR A 596 20.73 -9.25 21.88
CA THR A 596 20.04 -7.96 22.09
C THR A 596 20.37 -7.41 23.47
N ARG A 597 21.12 -6.31 23.49
CA ARG A 597 21.39 -5.52 24.70
C ARG A 597 20.49 -4.29 24.75
N HIS A 598 20.03 -3.98 25.96
CA HIS A 598 19.22 -2.80 26.25
C HIS A 598 20.06 -1.68 26.87
N ARG A 599 19.53 -0.46 26.82
CA ARG A 599 20.11 0.76 27.39
C ARG A 599 21.57 0.93 26.98
N LYS A 600 21.88 0.71 25.70
CA LYS A 600 23.26 0.68 25.18
C LYS A 600 24.02 1.99 25.42
N TYR A 601 23.28 3.10 25.51
CA TYR A 601 23.81 4.42 25.88
C TYR A 601 24.47 4.46 27.26
N THR A 602 24.16 3.52 28.16
CA THR A 602 24.74 3.40 29.51
C THR A 602 26.08 2.68 29.55
N GLY A 603 26.50 2.04 28.45
CA GLY A 603 27.76 1.29 28.40
C GLY A 603 28.95 2.18 28.74
N ILE A 604 29.89 1.67 29.55
CA ILE A 604 31.07 2.42 30.01
C ILE A 604 32.32 1.84 29.33
N ALA A 605 33.07 2.69 28.63
CA ALA A 605 34.36 2.36 28.05
C ALA A 605 35.47 2.34 29.11
N LYS A 606 36.65 1.83 28.74
CA LYS A 606 37.79 1.67 29.67
C LYS A 606 38.29 3.00 30.26
N ASP A 607 38.09 4.10 29.55
CA ASP A 607 38.46 5.46 29.97
C ASP A 607 37.37 6.14 30.83
N GLY A 608 36.32 5.40 31.22
CA GLY A 608 35.21 5.90 32.01
C GLY A 608 34.14 6.63 31.20
N THR A 609 34.31 6.79 29.88
CA THR A 609 33.31 7.46 29.05
C THR A 609 32.09 6.59 28.81
N VAL A 610 30.90 7.19 28.77
CA VAL A 610 29.67 6.50 28.41
C VAL A 610 29.55 6.39 26.90
N THR A 611 28.95 5.32 26.38
CA THR A 611 28.55 5.22 24.97
C THR A 611 27.72 6.44 24.59
N GLY A 612 26.75 6.81 25.44
CA GLY A 612 25.88 7.94 25.23
C GLY A 612 24.98 7.79 24.00
N PHE A 613 24.27 8.87 23.67
CA PHE A 613 23.49 8.99 22.45
C PHE A 613 24.34 9.59 21.33
N ALA A 614 24.03 9.31 20.06
CA ALA A 614 24.71 9.90 18.91
C ALA A 614 24.18 11.33 18.62
N THR A 615 24.08 12.14 19.67
CA THR A 615 23.66 13.54 19.65
C THR A 615 24.85 14.42 20.05
N PRO A 616 24.85 15.72 19.69
CA PRO A 616 25.90 16.65 20.11
C PRO A 616 26.19 16.63 21.63
N THR A 617 25.15 16.55 22.46
CA THR A 617 25.28 16.52 23.92
C THR A 617 25.59 15.12 24.49
N ARG A 618 25.64 14.07 23.66
CA ARG A 618 25.69 12.65 24.07
C ARG A 618 24.55 12.20 24.98
N ARG A 619 23.44 12.95 24.95
CA ARG A 619 22.22 12.78 25.77
C ARG A 619 20.99 12.94 24.88
N VAL A 620 19.83 12.49 25.34
CA VAL A 620 18.56 12.78 24.65
C VAL A 620 18.34 14.30 24.58
N GLU A 621 18.03 14.84 23.41
CA GLU A 621 17.84 16.28 23.22
C GLU A 621 16.37 16.70 23.29
N LEU A 622 15.94 17.15 24.47
CA LEU A 622 14.69 17.91 24.59
C LEU A 622 14.83 19.31 23.99
N TYR A 623 16.03 19.89 24.12
CA TYR A 623 16.45 21.14 23.49
C TYR A 623 17.57 20.89 22.49
N SER A 624 17.38 21.23 21.22
CA SER A 624 18.43 21.05 20.20
C SER A 624 19.08 22.37 19.84
N GLN A 625 20.29 22.61 20.35
CA GLN A 625 21.07 23.78 19.95
C GLN A 625 21.42 23.75 18.46
N ARG A 626 21.63 22.55 17.88
CA ARG A 626 21.87 22.40 16.44
C ARG A 626 20.75 23.01 15.60
N LEU A 627 19.49 22.85 16.02
CA LEU A 627 18.34 23.45 15.34
C LEU A 627 18.31 24.97 15.52
N ALA A 628 18.55 25.46 16.75
CA ALA A 628 18.65 26.90 17.01
C ALA A 628 19.77 27.58 16.21
N ASP A 629 20.94 26.96 16.12
CA ASP A 629 22.11 27.45 15.37
C ASP A 629 21.80 27.59 13.86
N HIS A 630 20.76 26.91 13.36
CA HIS A 630 20.28 27.01 11.98
C HIS A 630 18.94 27.78 11.87
N GLY A 631 18.52 28.49 12.91
CA GLY A 631 17.32 29.33 12.90
C GLY A 631 15.99 28.59 13.09
N TYR A 632 16.01 27.31 13.47
CA TYR A 632 14.81 26.52 13.76
C TYR A 632 14.49 26.49 15.26
N PRO A 633 13.22 26.25 15.66
CA PRO A 633 12.86 26.08 17.07
C PRO A 633 13.68 24.96 17.75
N PRO A 634 14.37 25.27 18.88
CA PRO A 634 15.19 24.29 19.59
C PRO A 634 14.35 23.29 20.40
N VAL A 635 13.14 23.67 20.79
CA VAL A 635 12.12 22.79 21.39
C VAL A 635 11.00 22.58 20.37
N PRO A 636 10.23 21.47 20.46
CA PRO A 636 9.13 21.25 19.55
C PRO A 636 8.07 22.33 19.67
N GLU A 637 7.56 22.81 18.54
CA GLU A 637 6.50 23.80 18.47
C GLU A 637 5.43 23.40 17.46
N HIS A 638 4.22 23.94 17.62
CA HIS A 638 3.16 23.83 16.65
C HIS A 638 2.57 25.21 16.40
N THR A 639 2.47 25.59 15.13
CA THR A 639 1.73 26.77 14.71
C THR A 639 0.44 26.30 14.07
N PRO A 640 -0.75 26.60 14.65
CA PRO A 640 -2.01 26.32 13.98
C PRO A 640 -2.02 26.95 12.59
N ARG A 641 -2.57 26.24 11.61
CA ARG A 641 -2.75 26.82 10.27
C ARG A 641 -3.61 28.09 10.40
N PRO A 642 -3.25 29.19 9.69
CA PRO A 642 -4.09 30.38 9.65
C PRO A 642 -5.49 30.04 9.14
N ASP A 643 -6.49 30.85 9.53
CA ASP A 643 -7.92 30.63 9.29
C ASP A 643 -8.21 30.05 7.89
N SER A 644 -8.99 28.96 7.88
CA SER A 644 -9.33 28.20 6.68
C SER A 644 -10.02 29.11 5.65
N ASP A 645 -9.51 29.10 4.42
CA ASP A 645 -10.23 29.64 3.26
C ASP A 645 -11.67 29.09 3.27
N PRO A 646 -12.71 29.94 3.40
CA PRO A 646 -14.08 29.47 3.57
C PRO A 646 -14.59 28.66 2.36
N ARG A 647 -13.89 28.74 1.22
CA ARG A 647 -14.15 27.91 0.03
C ARG A 647 -13.70 26.46 0.19
N PHE A 648 -12.82 26.17 1.15
CA PHE A 648 -12.25 24.85 1.40
C PHE A 648 -12.28 24.52 2.91
N PRO A 649 -13.48 24.32 3.50
CA PRO A 649 -13.65 24.21 4.95
C PRO A 649 -13.21 22.86 5.55
N LEU A 650 -12.94 21.86 4.70
CA LEU A 650 -12.61 20.49 5.09
C LEU A 650 -11.09 20.25 5.03
N LEU A 651 -10.63 19.19 5.69
CA LEU A 651 -9.26 18.71 5.68
C LEU A 651 -9.15 17.40 4.90
N LEU A 652 -8.41 17.47 3.80
CA LEU A 652 -8.05 16.33 2.97
C LEU A 652 -6.83 15.62 3.53
N THR A 653 -6.98 14.31 3.69
CA THR A 653 -5.89 13.38 3.94
C THR A 653 -5.99 12.18 3.00
N CYS A 654 -5.05 11.26 3.09
CA CYS A 654 -5.06 10.02 2.30
C CYS A 654 -4.66 8.82 3.15
N ALA A 655 -4.89 7.60 2.68
CA ALA A 655 -4.42 6.39 3.35
C ALA A 655 -4.02 5.31 2.34
N LYS A 656 -3.18 4.37 2.78
CA LYS A 656 -2.78 3.25 1.92
C LYS A 656 -3.91 2.22 1.79
N ASN A 657 -4.20 1.83 0.56
CA ASN A 657 -5.03 0.68 0.26
C ASN A 657 -4.25 -0.63 0.51
N GLY A 658 -4.93 -1.67 1.01
CA GLY A 658 -4.34 -2.99 1.23
C GLY A 658 -4.10 -3.82 -0.04
N TYR A 659 -4.71 -3.44 -1.16
CA TYR A 659 -4.69 -4.18 -2.43
C TYR A 659 -3.66 -3.66 -3.43
N PHE A 660 -3.21 -2.42 -3.31
CA PHE A 660 -2.26 -1.78 -4.24
C PHE A 660 -0.99 -1.33 -3.54
N CYS A 661 0.10 -1.18 -4.30
CA CYS A 661 1.34 -0.55 -3.81
C CYS A 661 1.49 0.79 -4.51
N HIS A 662 1.15 1.89 -3.83
CA HIS A 662 1.23 3.23 -4.42
C HIS A 662 0.44 3.29 -5.74
N SER A 663 1.06 3.66 -6.86
CA SER A 663 0.44 3.67 -8.19
C SER A 663 0.53 2.35 -8.95
N GLN A 664 1.04 1.29 -8.33
CA GLN A 664 1.27 -0.02 -8.95
C GLN A 664 0.14 -0.99 -8.63
N HIS A 665 0.00 -2.00 -9.49
CA HIS A 665 -0.95 -3.11 -9.38
C HIS A 665 -2.42 -2.75 -9.63
N HIS A 666 -2.73 -1.52 -10.00
CA HIS A 666 -4.09 -1.09 -10.35
C HIS A 666 -4.63 -1.76 -11.63
N GLY A 667 -3.73 -2.23 -12.51
CA GLY A 667 -4.05 -3.02 -13.71
C GLY A 667 -3.99 -4.54 -13.51
N ILE A 668 -3.76 -5.02 -12.29
CA ILE A 668 -3.78 -6.46 -11.95
C ILE A 668 -5.22 -6.84 -11.64
N THR A 669 -5.80 -7.71 -12.45
CA THR A 669 -7.21 -8.08 -12.47
C THR A 669 -7.67 -8.64 -11.12
N SER A 670 -6.93 -9.59 -10.53
CA SER A 670 -7.32 -10.17 -9.24
C SER A 670 -7.39 -9.14 -8.10
N LEU A 671 -6.53 -8.12 -8.14
CA LEU A 671 -6.50 -7.04 -7.15
C LEU A 671 -7.56 -5.98 -7.44
N ARG A 672 -7.68 -5.57 -8.70
CA ARG A 672 -8.64 -4.54 -9.12
C ARG A 672 -10.09 -5.00 -8.97
N LYS A 673 -10.40 -6.29 -9.12
CA LYS A 673 -11.74 -6.83 -8.78
C LYS A 673 -12.15 -6.56 -7.33
N ARG A 674 -11.20 -6.57 -6.39
CA ARG A 674 -11.46 -6.34 -4.95
C ARG A 674 -11.65 -4.85 -4.63
N PHE A 675 -11.19 -3.97 -5.52
CA PHE A 675 -11.27 -2.52 -5.34
C PHE A 675 -11.27 -1.81 -6.71
N PRO A 676 -12.43 -1.71 -7.39
CA PRO A 676 -12.50 -1.40 -8.82
C PRO A 676 -12.36 0.09 -9.16
N GLU A 677 -12.73 0.99 -8.26
CA GLU A 677 -12.80 2.43 -8.51
C GLU A 677 -12.15 3.20 -7.34
N PRO A 678 -11.56 4.39 -7.59
CA PRO A 678 -11.01 5.23 -6.54
C PRO A 678 -12.11 5.71 -5.59
N THR A 679 -11.83 5.73 -4.28
CA THR A 679 -12.81 6.19 -3.28
C THR A 679 -12.34 7.37 -2.45
N ALA A 680 -13.29 8.14 -1.94
CA ALA A 680 -13.09 9.16 -0.91
C ALA A 680 -14.02 8.88 0.28
N GLU A 681 -13.44 8.62 1.45
CA GLU A 681 -14.19 8.45 2.69
C GLU A 681 -14.63 9.83 3.22
N ILE A 682 -15.93 9.97 3.51
CA ILE A 682 -16.53 11.17 4.10
C ILE A 682 -17.41 10.80 5.29
N ALA A 683 -17.57 11.72 6.24
CA ALA A 683 -18.44 11.51 7.39
C ALA A 683 -19.92 11.50 6.99
N ALA A 684 -20.75 10.79 7.76
CA ALA A 684 -22.20 10.73 7.55
C ALA A 684 -22.84 12.13 7.59
N ASP A 685 -22.54 12.94 8.60
CA ASP A 685 -23.08 14.29 8.73
C ASP A 685 -22.74 15.17 7.51
N LEU A 686 -21.51 15.07 6.99
CA LEU A 686 -21.11 15.81 5.80
C LEU A 686 -21.85 15.32 4.55
N ALA A 687 -22.08 14.01 4.45
CA ALA A 687 -22.81 13.42 3.35
C ALA A 687 -24.28 13.90 3.36
N ASP A 688 -24.93 13.89 4.52
CA ASP A 688 -26.30 14.38 4.72
C ASP A 688 -26.40 15.89 4.39
N ASP A 689 -25.49 16.70 4.92
CA ASP A 689 -25.43 18.16 4.69
C ASP A 689 -25.27 18.52 3.21
N ARG A 690 -24.57 17.67 2.44
CA ARG A 690 -24.25 17.90 1.02
C ARG A 690 -25.13 17.11 0.06
N GLY A 691 -26.06 16.29 0.55
CA GLY A 691 -26.88 15.38 -0.27
C GLY A 691 -26.04 14.39 -1.07
N ILE A 692 -25.01 13.81 -0.45
CA ILE A 692 -24.12 12.81 -1.06
C ILE A 692 -24.54 11.42 -0.61
N GLU A 693 -24.76 10.52 -1.57
CA GLU A 693 -25.08 9.12 -1.30
C GLU A 693 -23.85 8.22 -1.33
N ASP A 694 -23.88 7.10 -0.60
CA ASP A 694 -22.79 6.12 -0.63
C ASP A 694 -22.61 5.54 -2.05
N GLY A 695 -21.37 5.51 -2.51
CA GLY A 695 -21.05 5.11 -3.88
C GLY A 695 -21.36 6.17 -4.94
N GLN A 696 -21.82 7.38 -4.61
CA GLN A 696 -21.98 8.46 -5.59
C GLN A 696 -20.62 9.01 -6.03
N TRP A 697 -20.46 9.42 -7.29
CA TRP A 697 -19.29 10.20 -7.68
C TRP A 697 -19.29 11.57 -6.98
N VAL A 698 -18.14 11.94 -6.42
CA VAL A 698 -17.90 13.27 -5.85
C VAL A 698 -16.69 13.91 -6.50
N THR A 699 -16.70 15.23 -6.58
CA THR A 699 -15.52 16.03 -6.92
C THR A 699 -14.92 16.57 -5.63
N ILE A 700 -13.66 16.25 -5.38
CA ILE A 700 -12.85 16.88 -4.34
C ILE A 700 -12.13 18.05 -4.99
N SER A 701 -12.21 19.23 -4.39
CA SER A 701 -11.56 20.44 -4.89
C SER A 701 -10.68 21.06 -3.82
N THR A 702 -9.55 21.63 -4.25
CA THR A 702 -8.62 22.40 -3.43
C THR A 702 -8.25 23.68 -4.18
N ARG A 703 -7.40 24.52 -3.58
CA ARG A 703 -6.82 25.65 -4.31
C ARG A 703 -5.94 25.26 -5.50
N ASN A 704 -5.43 24.02 -5.52
CA ASN A 704 -4.49 23.55 -6.53
C ASN A 704 -5.23 22.92 -7.73
N GLY A 705 -6.31 22.20 -7.48
CA GLY A 705 -7.05 21.48 -8.51
C GLY A 705 -8.18 20.63 -7.97
N SER A 706 -8.70 19.76 -8.83
CA SER A 706 -9.81 18.86 -8.52
C SER A 706 -9.60 17.44 -9.04
N ALA A 707 -10.20 16.47 -8.34
CA ALA A 707 -10.19 15.06 -8.68
C ALA A 707 -11.55 14.42 -8.37
N ARG A 708 -11.90 13.34 -9.06
CA ARG A 708 -13.15 12.60 -8.89
C ARG A 708 -12.93 11.22 -8.29
N MET A 709 -13.76 10.88 -7.32
CA MET A 709 -13.74 9.59 -6.61
C MET A 709 -15.15 9.19 -6.20
N ARG A 710 -15.38 7.90 -5.92
CA ARG A 710 -16.63 7.40 -5.34
C ARG A 710 -16.68 7.73 -3.85
N ALA A 711 -17.75 8.36 -3.39
CA ALA A 711 -17.99 8.58 -1.97
C ALA A 711 -18.10 7.23 -1.25
N ARG A 712 -17.47 7.14 -0.07
CA ARG A 712 -17.70 6.08 0.90
C ARG A 712 -18.07 6.73 2.21
N ILE A 713 -19.26 6.46 2.71
CA ILE A 713 -19.72 7.06 3.96
C ILE A 713 -19.16 6.26 5.14
N ASP A 714 -18.36 6.91 5.99
CA ASP A 714 -17.85 6.34 7.25
C ASP A 714 -18.44 7.09 8.45
N PRO A 715 -19.34 6.47 9.23
CA PRO A 715 -19.97 7.12 10.37
C PRO A 715 -19.00 7.41 11.53
N ALA A 716 -17.80 6.81 11.54
CA ALA A 716 -16.80 7.07 12.57
C ALA A 716 -15.86 8.24 12.23
N LEU A 717 -15.84 8.68 10.97
CA LEU A 717 -14.96 9.74 10.50
C LEU A 717 -15.40 11.11 11.05
N GLY A 718 -14.44 11.99 11.34
CA GLY A 718 -14.77 13.35 11.78
C GLY A 718 -15.43 14.17 10.66
N PRO A 719 -16.43 15.03 10.97
CA PRO A 719 -17.23 15.74 9.96
C PRO A 719 -16.43 16.70 9.06
N ARG A 720 -15.21 17.07 9.50
CA ARG A 720 -14.30 17.95 8.77
C ARG A 720 -13.22 17.22 7.98
N VAL A 721 -13.18 15.89 8.01
CA VAL A 721 -12.09 15.11 7.41
C VAL A 721 -12.59 14.35 6.19
N VAL A 722 -11.80 14.42 5.11
CA VAL A 722 -12.00 13.65 3.88
C VAL A 722 -10.77 12.79 3.66
N VAL A 723 -10.95 11.48 3.47
CA VAL A 723 -9.84 10.55 3.20
C VAL A 723 -9.93 10.06 1.76
N ALA A 724 -9.11 10.61 0.89
CA ALA A 724 -9.08 10.21 -0.52
C ALA A 724 -7.94 9.22 -0.81
N GLU A 725 -8.15 8.34 -1.78
CA GLU A 725 -7.10 7.44 -2.23
C GLU A 725 -6.11 8.11 -3.17
N TYR A 726 -4.88 7.61 -3.18
CA TYR A 726 -3.79 8.11 -4.02
C TYR A 726 -3.29 7.02 -4.98
N GLY A 727 -2.56 7.41 -6.03
CA GLY A 727 -1.91 6.48 -6.97
C GLY A 727 -2.78 6.01 -8.13
N TRP A 728 -4.02 6.49 -8.27
CA TRP A 728 -4.93 6.08 -9.34
C TRP A 728 -4.61 6.74 -10.68
N TRP A 729 -4.43 5.90 -11.70
CA TRP A 729 -4.25 6.29 -13.11
C TRP A 729 -4.49 5.11 -14.06
N GLN A 730 -4.12 3.91 -13.62
CA GLN A 730 -4.03 2.73 -14.49
C GLN A 730 -5.40 2.14 -14.79
N ALA A 731 -5.62 1.82 -16.07
CA ALA A 731 -6.75 1.02 -16.53
C ALA A 731 -6.61 -0.44 -16.08
N ALA A 732 -7.74 -1.15 -16.01
CA ALA A 732 -7.77 -2.61 -15.94
C ALA A 732 -8.62 -3.15 -17.09
N PRO A 733 -8.03 -3.34 -18.28
CA PRO A 733 -8.77 -3.65 -19.50
C PRO A 733 -9.56 -4.94 -19.40
N ASP A 734 -9.02 -5.96 -18.74
CA ASP A 734 -9.69 -7.26 -18.54
C ASP A 734 -10.99 -7.17 -17.71
N LEU A 735 -11.24 -6.02 -17.05
CA LEU A 735 -12.45 -5.70 -16.29
C LEU A 735 -13.30 -4.60 -16.93
N GLY A 736 -12.90 -4.10 -18.11
CA GLY A 736 -13.52 -2.92 -18.73
C GLY A 736 -13.52 -1.71 -17.80
N LEU A 737 -12.46 -1.54 -16.99
CA LEU A 737 -12.31 -0.39 -16.09
C LEU A 737 -11.30 0.60 -16.69
N PRO A 738 -11.70 1.87 -16.88
CA PRO A 738 -10.85 2.85 -17.53
C PRO A 738 -9.68 3.29 -16.64
N GLY A 739 -8.65 3.81 -17.29
CA GLY A 739 -7.60 4.63 -16.67
C GLY A 739 -7.91 6.11 -16.79
N SER A 740 -6.98 6.96 -16.34
CA SER A 740 -7.06 8.42 -16.47
C SER A 740 -5.67 9.02 -16.72
N ASP A 741 -5.57 10.04 -17.57
CA ASP A 741 -4.35 10.86 -17.63
C ASP A 741 -4.11 11.48 -16.24
N PRO A 742 -2.94 11.27 -15.61
CA PRO A 742 -2.63 11.82 -14.29
C PRO A 742 -2.66 13.35 -14.18
N ARG A 743 -2.71 14.05 -15.31
CA ARG A 743 -2.74 15.53 -15.40
C ARG A 743 -4.14 16.06 -15.68
N GLN A 744 -5.12 15.19 -15.96
CA GLN A 744 -6.46 15.62 -16.32
C GLN A 744 -7.20 16.19 -15.10
N ALA A 745 -7.64 17.45 -15.22
CA ALA A 745 -8.54 18.04 -14.22
C ALA A 745 -9.82 17.21 -14.09
N GLY A 746 -10.21 16.86 -12.86
CA GLY A 746 -11.33 15.95 -12.61
C GLY A 746 -11.05 14.47 -12.91
N GLY A 747 -9.80 14.10 -13.17
CA GLY A 747 -9.33 12.70 -13.16
C GLY A 747 -9.24 12.13 -11.75
N ALA A 748 -8.53 11.00 -11.57
CA ALA A 748 -8.42 10.31 -10.27
C ALA A 748 -7.10 10.55 -9.51
N ASN A 749 -6.20 11.40 -10.04
CA ASN A 749 -4.90 11.62 -9.42
C ASN A 749 -4.99 12.56 -8.20
N TYR A 750 -4.80 12.00 -7.01
CA TYR A 750 -4.74 12.74 -5.74
C TYR A 750 -3.74 13.90 -5.75
N ASN A 751 -2.62 13.78 -6.45
CA ASN A 751 -1.57 14.80 -6.42
C ASN A 751 -1.95 16.08 -7.18
N LEU A 752 -3.05 16.07 -7.95
CA LEU A 752 -3.67 17.29 -8.48
C LEU A 752 -4.27 18.17 -7.37
N LEU A 753 -4.56 17.59 -6.20
CA LEU A 753 -5.17 18.28 -5.07
C LEU A 753 -4.13 18.90 -4.13
N VAL A 754 -2.86 18.49 -4.22
CA VAL A 754 -1.85 18.86 -3.22
C VAL A 754 -1.00 20.02 -3.73
N ASP A 755 -0.92 21.05 -2.91
CA ASP A 755 0.00 22.17 -3.05
C ASP A 755 1.30 21.84 -2.31
N ASP A 756 2.44 22.22 -2.89
CA ASP A 756 3.77 22.05 -2.29
C ASP A 756 4.50 23.38 -2.02
N THR A 757 3.77 24.49 -2.04
CA THR A 757 4.29 25.79 -1.60
C THR A 757 4.47 25.85 -0.08
N ASP A 758 3.51 25.34 0.68
CA ASP A 758 3.60 25.14 2.13
C ASP A 758 4.28 23.78 2.41
N HIS A 759 5.49 23.79 2.96
CA HIS A 759 6.28 22.57 3.20
C HIS A 759 7.11 22.73 4.47
N ASP A 760 7.57 21.60 5.01
CA ASP A 760 8.43 21.59 6.19
C ASP A 760 9.75 22.34 5.91
N PRO A 761 10.04 23.45 6.62
CA PRO A 761 11.18 24.30 6.32
C PRO A 761 12.54 23.61 6.52
N LEU A 762 12.58 22.51 7.29
CA LEU A 762 13.82 21.78 7.50
C LEU A 762 14.03 20.69 6.45
N SER A 763 12.97 20.04 5.98
CA SER A 763 13.07 18.82 5.19
C SER A 763 12.53 18.89 3.77
N GLY A 764 11.72 19.90 3.47
CA GLY A 764 10.95 19.98 2.22
C GLY A 764 9.73 19.04 2.19
N ALA A 765 9.36 18.40 3.32
CA ALA A 765 8.21 17.50 3.36
C ALA A 765 6.91 18.23 2.99
N VAL A 766 6.15 17.66 2.05
CA VAL A 766 4.95 18.29 1.49
C VAL A 766 3.66 17.80 2.16
N PRO A 767 2.59 18.61 2.23
CA PRO A 767 1.39 18.33 2.99
C PRO A 767 0.39 17.40 2.27
N LEU A 768 0.84 16.23 1.82
CA LEU A 768 -0.01 15.18 1.19
C LEU A 768 -1.12 14.66 2.11
N ARG A 769 -1.13 15.03 3.40
CA ARG A 769 -2.11 14.54 4.38
C ARG A 769 -2.82 15.61 5.18
N SER A 770 -2.60 16.89 4.89
CA SER A 770 -3.24 17.99 5.62
C SER A 770 -3.53 19.19 4.72
N THR A 771 -4.16 18.93 3.57
CA THR A 771 -4.52 19.98 2.60
C THR A 771 -5.98 20.42 2.82
N ALA A 772 -6.28 21.72 2.73
CA ALA A 772 -7.65 22.20 2.79
C ALA A 772 -8.42 21.85 1.51
N CYS A 773 -9.67 21.37 1.64
CA CYS A 773 -10.50 20.98 0.50
C CYS A 773 -11.99 21.30 0.69
N ASP A 774 -12.76 21.09 -0.38
CA ASP A 774 -14.22 20.92 -0.33
C ASP A 774 -14.65 19.71 -1.18
N VAL A 775 -15.85 19.20 -0.91
CA VAL A 775 -16.43 18.04 -1.60
C VAL A 775 -17.84 18.37 -2.08
N HIS A 776 -18.13 18.02 -3.33
CA HIS A 776 -19.44 18.20 -3.95
C HIS A 776 -19.88 16.95 -4.72
N PRO A 777 -21.19 16.61 -4.69
CA PRO A 777 -21.72 15.53 -5.51
C PRO A 777 -21.56 15.86 -7.00
N VAL A 778 -21.23 14.84 -7.79
CA VAL A 778 -21.36 14.87 -9.24
C VAL A 778 -22.77 14.37 -9.56
N LYS A 779 -23.45 15.05 -10.50
CA LYS A 779 -24.69 14.51 -11.09
C LYS A 779 -24.32 13.22 -11.85
N ASP A 780 -24.57 12.08 -11.22
CA ASP A 780 -24.47 10.75 -11.83
C ASP A 780 -25.83 10.41 -12.47
N GLU A 781 -25.82 9.78 -13.63
CA GLU A 781 -27.05 9.28 -14.27
C GLU A 781 -27.52 7.97 -13.62
N ARG A 782 -26.69 7.35 -12.78
CA ARG A 782 -27.04 6.16 -11.99
C ARG A 782 -27.83 6.53 -10.73
N TRP A 783 -28.86 5.74 -10.42
CA TRP A 783 -29.65 5.87 -9.20
C TRP A 783 -29.20 4.86 -8.13
N SER A 784 -29.35 5.21 -6.86
CA SER A 784 -29.14 4.30 -5.73
C SER A 784 -30.43 3.56 -5.38
N GLY A 785 -30.30 2.37 -4.79
CA GLY A 785 -31.45 1.56 -4.38
C GLY A 785 -32.24 1.00 -5.56
N ARG A 786 -33.56 1.22 -5.56
CA ARG A 786 -34.50 0.65 -6.53
C ARG A 786 -35.32 1.76 -7.18
N ARG A 787 -35.57 1.58 -8.47
CA ARG A 787 -36.42 2.46 -9.29
C ARG A 787 -37.51 1.62 -9.94
N GLU A 788 -38.68 2.18 -10.09
CA GLU A 788 -39.81 1.48 -10.67
C GLU A 788 -39.76 1.45 -12.21
N PHE A 789 -39.99 0.28 -12.79
CA PHE A 789 -40.02 0.03 -14.23
C PHE A 789 -41.33 -0.64 -14.61
N VAL A 790 -41.76 -0.40 -15.85
CA VAL A 790 -42.89 -1.08 -16.48
C VAL A 790 -42.36 -2.11 -17.47
N LEU A 791 -42.95 -3.30 -17.45
CA LEU A 791 -42.70 -4.33 -18.45
C LEU A 791 -43.37 -3.92 -19.78
N THR A 792 -42.56 -3.59 -20.77
CA THR A 792 -43.05 -3.12 -22.08
C THR A 792 -43.18 -4.24 -23.11
N ASP A 793 -42.49 -5.36 -22.92
CA ASP A 793 -42.58 -6.55 -23.77
C ASP A 793 -42.22 -7.80 -22.97
N ILE A 794 -42.93 -8.92 -23.24
CA ILE A 794 -42.59 -10.25 -22.73
C ILE A 794 -42.73 -11.32 -23.81
N THR A 795 -41.60 -11.76 -24.35
CA THR A 795 -41.54 -12.69 -25.48
C THR A 795 -41.06 -14.08 -25.06
N ALA A 796 -41.70 -15.14 -25.57
CA ALA A 796 -41.25 -16.52 -25.36
C ALA A 796 -40.14 -16.89 -26.36
N GLU A 797 -38.93 -17.16 -25.85
CA GLU A 797 -37.77 -17.53 -26.67
C GLU A 797 -37.65 -19.05 -26.86
N THR A 798 -38.01 -19.81 -25.82
CA THR A 798 -38.17 -21.27 -25.83
C THR A 798 -39.37 -21.65 -24.95
N THR A 799 -39.65 -22.95 -24.82
CA THR A 799 -40.69 -23.44 -23.89
C THR A 799 -40.40 -23.11 -22.42
N ASP A 800 -39.14 -22.87 -22.05
CA ASP A 800 -38.69 -22.61 -20.68
C ASP A 800 -37.98 -21.27 -20.48
N VAL A 801 -37.90 -20.39 -21.50
CA VAL A 801 -37.26 -19.06 -21.39
C VAL A 801 -38.16 -17.95 -21.92
N ARG A 802 -38.31 -16.87 -21.14
CA ARG A 802 -38.97 -15.62 -21.56
C ARG A 802 -37.99 -14.46 -21.53
N ALA A 803 -37.96 -13.66 -22.60
CA ALA A 803 -37.27 -12.37 -22.64
C ALA A 803 -38.20 -11.27 -22.13
N LEU A 804 -37.65 -10.32 -21.37
CA LEU A 804 -38.36 -9.20 -20.78
C LEU A 804 -37.73 -7.89 -21.25
N ARG A 805 -38.55 -6.91 -21.59
CA ARG A 805 -38.14 -5.53 -21.84
C ARG A 805 -38.73 -4.58 -20.81
N LEU A 806 -37.87 -3.77 -20.20
CA LEU A 806 -38.22 -2.92 -19.06
C LEU A 806 -37.90 -1.47 -19.38
N SER A 807 -38.85 -0.57 -19.18
CA SER A 807 -38.64 0.88 -19.29
C SER A 807 -38.98 1.60 -17.98
N PRO A 808 -38.26 2.68 -17.62
CA PRO A 808 -38.52 3.41 -16.37
C PRO A 808 -39.94 3.99 -16.36
N ALA A 809 -40.67 3.79 -15.26
CA ALA A 809 -42.09 4.15 -15.16
C ALA A 809 -42.36 5.65 -15.30
N GLU A 810 -41.40 6.48 -14.87
CA GLU A 810 -41.47 7.95 -14.95
C GLU A 810 -40.75 8.53 -16.18
N GLY A 811 -40.24 7.69 -17.08
CA GLY A 811 -39.40 8.11 -18.21
C GLY A 811 -38.01 8.60 -17.79
N GLY A 812 -37.29 9.26 -18.70
CA GLY A 812 -35.94 9.79 -18.46
C GLY A 812 -34.81 8.83 -18.84
N PRO A 813 -33.56 9.32 -18.86
CA PRO A 813 -32.42 8.55 -19.33
C PRO A 813 -32.11 7.35 -18.42
N LEU A 814 -31.52 6.32 -19.00
CA LEU A 814 -30.95 5.19 -18.30
C LEU A 814 -29.43 5.23 -18.43
N PRO A 815 -28.67 4.93 -17.38
CA PRO A 815 -27.23 4.84 -17.46
C PRO A 815 -26.80 3.67 -18.36
N ASP A 816 -25.74 3.88 -19.12
CA ASP A 816 -25.06 2.80 -19.83
C ASP A 816 -24.60 1.71 -18.85
N PHE A 817 -24.56 0.48 -19.35
CA PHE A 817 -24.02 -0.67 -18.65
C PHE A 817 -22.78 -1.21 -19.36
N ARG A 818 -22.13 -2.22 -18.78
CA ARG A 818 -21.04 -2.94 -19.43
C ARG A 818 -21.47 -4.37 -19.72
N PRO A 819 -21.07 -4.96 -20.85
CA PRO A 819 -21.47 -6.33 -21.18
C PRO A 819 -21.13 -7.30 -20.05
N GLY A 820 -22.07 -8.19 -19.72
CA GLY A 820 -21.97 -9.12 -18.59
C GLY A 820 -22.59 -8.61 -17.28
N GLN A 821 -22.85 -7.31 -17.14
CA GLN A 821 -23.54 -6.79 -15.96
C GLN A 821 -24.99 -7.28 -15.86
N HIS A 822 -25.54 -7.22 -14.64
CA HIS A 822 -26.91 -7.61 -14.35
C HIS A 822 -27.69 -6.46 -13.71
N ILE A 823 -29.00 -6.55 -13.81
CA ILE A 823 -29.93 -5.80 -12.96
C ILE A 823 -30.60 -6.76 -11.99
N THR A 824 -31.03 -6.21 -10.86
CA THR A 824 -31.80 -6.96 -9.87
C THR A 824 -33.25 -6.53 -9.95
N LEU A 825 -34.14 -7.50 -10.19
CA LEU A 825 -35.58 -7.32 -10.23
C LEU A 825 -36.18 -7.72 -8.89
N THR A 826 -37.04 -6.87 -8.35
CA THR A 826 -37.85 -7.17 -7.17
C THR A 826 -39.32 -7.06 -7.51
N ASP A 827 -40.08 -8.05 -7.05
CA ASP A 827 -41.53 -8.06 -7.18
C ASP A 827 -42.20 -7.31 -6.00
N GLY A 828 -43.47 -6.94 -6.15
CA GLY A 828 -44.24 -6.25 -5.10
C GLY A 828 -44.46 -7.04 -3.79
N ARG A 829 -43.85 -8.23 -3.63
CA ARG A 829 -43.82 -9.02 -2.39
C ARG A 829 -42.41 -9.15 -1.81
N GLY A 830 -41.42 -8.44 -2.36
CA GLY A 830 -40.04 -8.42 -1.90
C GLY A 830 -39.15 -9.54 -2.45
N ILE A 831 -39.66 -10.42 -3.32
CA ILE A 831 -38.87 -11.50 -3.92
C ILE A 831 -37.93 -10.87 -4.95
N THR A 832 -36.63 -11.10 -4.75
CA THR A 832 -35.58 -10.42 -5.51
C THR A 832 -34.71 -11.42 -6.27
N ARG A 833 -34.43 -11.18 -7.55
CA ARG A 833 -33.51 -11.99 -8.38
C ARG A 833 -32.75 -11.14 -9.37
N SER A 834 -31.48 -11.49 -9.60
CA SER A 834 -30.60 -10.81 -10.54
C SER A 834 -30.54 -11.55 -11.88
N TYR A 835 -30.54 -10.79 -12.97
CA TYR A 835 -30.48 -11.32 -14.33
C TYR A 835 -29.51 -10.49 -15.17
N SER A 836 -28.60 -11.14 -15.88
CA SER A 836 -27.68 -10.48 -16.79
C SER A 836 -28.44 -9.75 -17.89
N LEU A 837 -27.98 -8.53 -18.19
CA LEU A 837 -28.55 -7.71 -19.24
C LEU A 837 -28.25 -8.32 -20.61
N THR A 838 -29.28 -8.45 -21.40
CA THR A 838 -29.20 -8.67 -22.86
C THR A 838 -29.40 -7.32 -23.55
N GLY A 839 -29.08 -7.19 -24.83
CA GLY A 839 -29.05 -5.88 -25.50
C GLY A 839 -27.66 -5.27 -25.60
N PRO A 840 -27.46 -4.27 -26.49
CA PRO A 840 -26.24 -3.49 -26.54
C PRO A 840 -26.05 -2.67 -25.26
N ALA A 841 -24.81 -2.58 -24.79
CA ALA A 841 -24.40 -1.87 -23.56
C ALA A 841 -24.63 -0.34 -23.62
N GLU A 842 -24.63 0.20 -24.84
CA GLU A 842 -24.90 1.61 -25.18
C GLU A 842 -26.17 1.64 -26.04
N PRO A 843 -27.36 1.54 -25.43
CA PRO A 843 -28.61 1.35 -26.18
C PRO A 843 -29.04 2.59 -26.99
N GLY A 844 -28.41 3.75 -26.79
CA GLY A 844 -28.77 4.99 -27.48
C GLY A 844 -30.20 5.42 -27.14
N ASP A 845 -30.99 5.74 -28.16
CA ASP A 845 -32.40 6.17 -28.01
C ASP A 845 -33.37 5.04 -27.59
N ASP A 846 -32.90 3.78 -27.52
CA ASP A 846 -33.73 2.62 -27.17
C ASP A 846 -33.86 2.49 -25.63
N ALA A 847 -34.83 3.21 -25.05
CA ALA A 847 -34.92 3.50 -23.61
C ALA A 847 -35.40 2.33 -22.71
N GLY A 848 -34.67 1.21 -22.67
CA GLY A 848 -34.99 0.11 -21.75
C GLY A 848 -33.87 -0.90 -21.47
N TYR A 849 -34.03 -1.64 -20.37
CA TYR A 849 -33.19 -2.80 -20.05
C TYR A 849 -33.85 -4.10 -20.48
N HIS A 850 -33.05 -5.04 -20.99
CA HIS A 850 -33.53 -6.32 -21.49
C HIS A 850 -32.90 -7.44 -20.67
N VAL A 851 -33.68 -8.44 -20.29
CA VAL A 851 -33.19 -9.64 -19.57
C VAL A 851 -33.90 -10.89 -20.10
N ALA A 852 -33.35 -12.07 -19.83
CA ALA A 852 -34.02 -13.33 -20.14
C ALA A 852 -34.09 -14.25 -18.93
N VAL A 853 -35.27 -14.79 -18.67
CA VAL A 853 -35.60 -15.56 -17.46
C VAL A 853 -35.97 -16.98 -17.84
N ARG A 854 -35.14 -17.93 -17.41
CA ARG A 854 -35.44 -19.35 -17.50
C ARG A 854 -36.36 -19.79 -16.35
N ARG A 855 -37.34 -20.65 -16.64
CA ARG A 855 -38.17 -21.30 -15.64
C ARG A 855 -37.32 -22.28 -14.82
N VAL A 856 -37.30 -22.06 -13.50
CA VAL A 856 -36.68 -22.96 -12.53
C VAL A 856 -37.79 -23.62 -11.71
N ASP A 857 -37.78 -24.95 -11.62
CA ASP A 857 -38.72 -25.70 -10.80
C ASP A 857 -38.57 -25.30 -9.32
N GLY A 858 -39.68 -24.96 -8.66
CA GLY A 858 -39.68 -24.40 -7.30
C GLY A 858 -39.20 -22.94 -7.19
N GLY A 859 -38.78 -22.32 -8.30
CA GLY A 859 -38.34 -20.92 -8.33
C GLY A 859 -39.51 -19.95 -8.26
N GLN A 860 -39.65 -19.22 -7.14
CA GLN A 860 -40.78 -18.31 -6.91
C GLN A 860 -40.85 -17.17 -7.95
N PHE A 861 -39.74 -16.47 -8.21
CA PHE A 861 -39.70 -15.35 -9.16
C PHE A 861 -39.83 -15.82 -10.61
N SER A 862 -39.10 -16.87 -11.02
CA SER A 862 -39.18 -17.41 -12.38
C SER A 862 -40.56 -17.95 -12.71
N THR A 863 -41.26 -18.57 -11.74
CA THR A 863 -42.66 -18.99 -11.92
C THR A 863 -43.57 -17.80 -12.17
N LYS A 864 -43.37 -16.69 -11.43
CA LYS A 864 -44.13 -15.46 -11.63
C LYS A 864 -43.90 -14.86 -13.02
N VAL A 865 -42.66 -14.80 -13.49
CA VAL A 865 -42.35 -14.31 -14.85
C VAL A 865 -43.07 -15.15 -15.93
N HIS A 866 -43.17 -16.46 -15.73
CA HIS A 866 -43.77 -17.35 -16.73
C HIS A 866 -45.31 -17.45 -16.69
N HIS A 867 -45.92 -17.21 -15.53
CA HIS A 867 -47.36 -17.44 -15.33
C HIS A 867 -48.14 -16.25 -14.76
N GLY A 868 -47.48 -15.18 -14.34
CA GLY A 868 -48.11 -14.10 -13.58
C GLY A 868 -47.62 -12.68 -13.88
N LEU A 869 -46.65 -12.49 -14.79
CA LEU A 869 -46.31 -11.17 -15.32
C LEU A 869 -46.84 -11.01 -16.75
N GLN A 870 -47.36 -9.82 -17.05
CA GLN A 870 -47.84 -9.39 -18.36
C GLN A 870 -47.35 -7.96 -18.67
N GLU A 871 -47.43 -7.56 -19.94
CA GLU A 871 -47.13 -6.19 -20.34
C GLU A 871 -47.95 -5.17 -19.53
N GLY A 872 -47.31 -4.08 -19.13
CA GLY A 872 -47.89 -3.06 -18.25
C GLY A 872 -47.66 -3.29 -16.75
N ASP A 873 -47.23 -4.49 -16.34
CA ASP A 873 -46.91 -4.75 -14.93
C ASP A 873 -45.67 -3.96 -14.47
N ARG A 874 -45.69 -3.56 -13.19
CA ARG A 874 -44.61 -2.79 -12.55
C ARG A 874 -43.69 -3.70 -11.74
N VAL A 875 -42.38 -3.44 -11.86
CA VAL A 875 -41.32 -4.10 -11.10
C VAL A 875 -40.32 -3.08 -10.58
N GLU A 876 -39.65 -3.38 -9.48
CA GLU A 876 -38.56 -2.58 -8.97
C GLU A 876 -37.23 -3.09 -9.53
N VAL A 877 -36.35 -2.16 -9.95
CA VAL A 877 -35.08 -2.46 -10.63
C VAL A 877 -33.94 -1.70 -9.97
N THR A 878 -32.80 -2.37 -9.75
CA THR A 878 -31.53 -1.71 -9.36
C THR A 878 -30.78 -1.22 -10.59
N ALA A 879 -29.92 -0.21 -10.42
CA ALA A 879 -29.00 0.18 -11.50
C ALA A 879 -28.12 -1.01 -11.95
N PRO A 880 -27.66 -1.04 -13.22
CA PRO A 880 -26.77 -2.07 -13.72
C PRO A 880 -25.52 -2.24 -12.84
N GLY A 881 -25.28 -3.46 -12.39
CA GLY A 881 -24.21 -3.80 -11.46
C GLY A 881 -23.57 -5.15 -11.79
N GLY A 882 -22.65 -5.58 -10.93
CA GLY A 882 -22.00 -6.89 -11.05
C GLY A 882 -20.55 -6.82 -11.55
N PRO A 883 -19.67 -7.72 -11.05
CA PRO A 883 -18.25 -7.74 -11.36
C PRO A 883 -17.89 -8.57 -12.61
N PHE A 884 -18.83 -9.34 -13.16
CA PHE A 884 -18.63 -10.11 -14.37
C PHE A 884 -18.81 -9.19 -15.58
N VAL A 885 -17.69 -8.71 -16.13
CA VAL A 885 -17.69 -7.75 -17.24
C VAL A 885 -16.84 -8.29 -18.38
N ILE A 886 -17.34 -8.15 -19.59
CA ILE A 886 -16.66 -8.55 -20.82
C ILE A 886 -16.34 -7.27 -21.61
N PRO A 887 -15.06 -6.86 -21.63
CA PRO A 887 -14.65 -5.62 -22.29
C PRO A 887 -14.80 -5.75 -23.80
N ALA A 888 -15.52 -4.80 -24.41
CA ALA A 888 -15.59 -4.65 -25.86
C ALA A 888 -14.24 -4.22 -26.45
N ASP A 889 -13.50 -3.37 -25.72
CA ASP A 889 -12.18 -2.88 -26.09
C ASP A 889 -11.10 -3.71 -25.38
N ILE A 890 -10.68 -4.82 -26.00
CA ILE A 890 -9.64 -5.71 -25.48
C ILE A 890 -8.66 -6.13 -26.58
N GLU A 891 -7.38 -6.14 -26.23
CA GLU A 891 -6.25 -6.46 -27.12
C GLU A 891 -6.08 -7.97 -27.40
N PHE A 892 -6.75 -8.83 -26.61
CA PHE A 892 -6.66 -10.28 -26.68
C PHE A 892 -7.90 -10.91 -27.34
N PRO A 893 -7.76 -12.11 -27.93
CA PRO A 893 -8.93 -12.90 -28.32
C PRO A 893 -9.82 -13.22 -27.10
N VAL A 894 -11.11 -13.35 -27.34
CA VAL A 894 -12.13 -13.64 -26.33
C VAL A 894 -12.77 -14.99 -26.62
N VAL A 895 -12.79 -15.88 -25.64
CA VAL A 895 -13.44 -17.19 -25.71
C VAL A 895 -14.61 -17.20 -24.73
N LEU A 896 -15.81 -17.41 -25.25
CA LEU A 896 -17.06 -17.43 -24.50
C LEU A 896 -17.55 -18.88 -24.42
N LEU A 897 -17.72 -19.43 -23.21
CA LEU A 897 -18.18 -20.80 -22.99
C LEU A 897 -19.49 -20.79 -22.21
N ALA A 898 -20.61 -20.99 -22.91
CA ALA A 898 -21.96 -20.91 -22.35
C ALA A 898 -22.68 -22.26 -22.37
N ALA A 899 -23.54 -22.51 -21.38
CA ALA A 899 -24.54 -23.57 -21.49
C ALA A 899 -25.95 -23.09 -21.12
N GLY A 900 -26.92 -23.44 -21.98
CA GLY A 900 -28.32 -23.05 -21.83
C GLY A 900 -28.47 -21.52 -21.70
N ILE A 901 -29.18 -21.08 -20.65
CA ILE A 901 -29.42 -19.65 -20.40
C ILE A 901 -28.16 -18.87 -19.99
N GLY A 902 -27.03 -19.53 -19.69
CA GLY A 902 -25.75 -18.87 -19.45
C GLY A 902 -25.21 -18.06 -20.64
N ILE A 903 -25.88 -18.11 -21.80
CA ILE A 903 -25.57 -17.25 -22.95
C ILE A 903 -25.94 -15.78 -22.74
N THR A 904 -26.82 -15.44 -21.80
CA THR A 904 -27.34 -14.07 -21.62
C THR A 904 -26.27 -12.98 -21.48
N PRO A 905 -25.24 -13.08 -20.62
CA PRO A 905 -24.18 -12.07 -20.56
C PRO A 905 -23.40 -11.93 -21.88
N PHE A 906 -23.24 -13.04 -22.61
CA PHE A 906 -22.49 -13.08 -23.86
C PHE A 906 -23.30 -12.52 -25.03
N LEU A 907 -24.62 -12.70 -25.01
CA LEU A 907 -25.52 -12.08 -25.98
C LEU A 907 -25.42 -10.56 -25.91
N GLY A 908 -25.44 -9.98 -24.71
CA GLY A 908 -25.24 -8.54 -24.52
C GLY A 908 -23.87 -8.06 -25.03
N TYR A 909 -22.82 -8.86 -24.84
CA TYR A 909 -21.49 -8.57 -25.39
C TYR A 909 -21.45 -8.59 -26.92
N LEU A 910 -21.97 -9.65 -27.55
CA LEU A 910 -22.00 -9.75 -29.01
C LEU A 910 -22.82 -8.63 -29.64
N GLU A 911 -23.95 -8.26 -29.03
CA GLU A 911 -24.77 -7.14 -29.51
C GLU A 911 -24.08 -5.79 -29.37
N THR A 912 -23.33 -5.60 -28.29
CA THR A 912 -22.49 -4.42 -28.11
C THR A 912 -21.42 -4.31 -29.20
N LEU A 913 -20.73 -5.42 -29.52
CA LEU A 913 -19.76 -5.44 -30.62
C LEU A 913 -20.43 -5.15 -31.98
N ALA A 914 -21.60 -5.72 -32.24
CA ALA A 914 -22.33 -5.51 -33.49
C ALA A 914 -22.91 -4.10 -33.62
N ALA A 915 -23.17 -3.40 -32.50
CA ALA A 915 -23.68 -2.04 -32.47
C ALA A 915 -22.56 -0.99 -32.66
N ARG A 916 -21.41 -1.16 -31.99
CA ARG A 916 -20.28 -0.22 -32.08
C ARG A 916 -19.62 -0.18 -33.46
N GLY A 917 -19.59 -1.30 -34.17
CA GLY A 917 -18.87 -1.43 -35.44
C GLY A 917 -17.35 -1.26 -35.28
N GLY A 918 -16.61 -1.25 -36.40
CA GLY A 918 -15.14 -1.08 -36.39
C GLY A 918 -14.35 -2.36 -36.11
N THR A 919 -13.10 -2.22 -35.65
CA THR A 919 -12.21 -3.37 -35.40
C THR A 919 -12.55 -4.01 -34.05
N VAL A 920 -13.13 -5.21 -34.09
CA VAL A 920 -13.49 -6.00 -32.89
C VAL A 920 -12.40 -7.03 -32.54
N PRO A 921 -12.31 -7.51 -31.28
CA PRO A 921 -11.46 -8.65 -30.94
C PRO A 921 -11.91 -9.91 -31.70
N LYS A 922 -10.99 -10.88 -31.83
CA LYS A 922 -11.37 -12.23 -32.29
C LYS A 922 -12.21 -12.89 -31.20
N VAL A 923 -13.44 -13.31 -31.52
CA VAL A 923 -14.36 -13.94 -30.57
C VAL A 923 -14.67 -15.36 -30.99
N VAL A 924 -14.58 -16.31 -30.06
CA VAL A 924 -15.02 -17.69 -30.26
C VAL A 924 -16.06 -18.05 -29.20
N LEU A 925 -17.29 -18.30 -29.63
CA LEU A 925 -18.39 -18.72 -28.76
C LEU A 925 -18.59 -20.23 -28.86
N HIS A 926 -18.43 -20.94 -27.74
CA HIS A 926 -18.85 -22.32 -27.55
C HIS A 926 -20.19 -22.33 -26.80
N GLN A 927 -21.26 -22.80 -27.44
CA GLN A 927 -22.60 -22.82 -26.82
C GLN A 927 -23.14 -24.23 -26.67
N GLY A 928 -23.45 -24.61 -25.43
CA GLY A 928 -23.90 -25.94 -25.04
C GLY A 928 -25.41 -26.01 -24.82
N ASN A 929 -26.09 -26.91 -25.51
CA ASN A 929 -27.53 -27.17 -25.35
C ASN A 929 -27.83 -28.68 -25.31
N ARG A 930 -29.10 -29.06 -25.06
CA ARG A 930 -29.50 -30.47 -25.17
C ARG A 930 -29.66 -30.87 -26.63
N ASP A 931 -30.36 -30.03 -27.38
CA ASP A 931 -30.76 -30.22 -28.79
C ASP A 931 -31.18 -28.85 -29.36
N SER A 932 -31.58 -28.82 -30.63
CA SER A 932 -32.04 -27.59 -31.30
C SER A 932 -33.30 -26.98 -30.68
N THR A 933 -34.17 -27.74 -30.01
CA THR A 933 -35.41 -27.23 -29.39
C THR A 933 -35.14 -26.42 -28.11
N THR A 934 -33.98 -26.64 -27.51
CA THR A 934 -33.54 -25.96 -26.26
C THR A 934 -32.48 -24.90 -26.51
N HIS A 935 -32.08 -24.69 -27.77
CA HIS A 935 -31.07 -23.72 -28.16
C HIS A 935 -31.67 -22.30 -28.19
N VAL A 936 -31.68 -21.65 -27.03
CA VAL A 936 -32.15 -20.27 -26.85
C VAL A 936 -31.32 -19.28 -27.68
N PHE A 937 -32.00 -18.31 -28.32
CA PHE A 937 -31.42 -17.25 -29.17
C PHE A 937 -30.64 -17.70 -30.41
N ALA A 938 -30.76 -18.96 -30.87
CA ALA A 938 -29.98 -19.49 -31.99
C ALA A 938 -30.08 -18.65 -33.28
N ALA A 939 -31.27 -18.11 -33.61
CA ALA A 939 -31.46 -17.25 -34.77
C ALA A 939 -30.76 -15.89 -34.61
N ARG A 940 -30.88 -15.29 -33.41
CA ARG A 940 -30.26 -14.00 -33.07
C ARG A 940 -28.74 -14.07 -33.13
N ILE A 941 -28.15 -15.16 -32.63
CA ILE A 941 -26.70 -15.40 -32.66
C ILE A 941 -26.21 -15.62 -34.09
N ARG A 942 -26.96 -16.32 -34.94
CA ARG A 942 -26.64 -16.46 -36.37
C ARG A 942 -26.65 -15.12 -37.11
N GLU A 943 -27.57 -14.22 -36.79
CA GLU A 943 -27.57 -12.86 -37.36
C GLU A 943 -26.38 -12.03 -36.85
N LEU A 944 -26.01 -12.14 -35.58
CA LEU A 944 -24.82 -11.49 -35.03
C LEU A 944 -23.53 -12.00 -35.69
N ALA A 945 -23.42 -13.31 -35.95
CA ALA A 945 -22.28 -13.90 -36.65
C ALA A 945 -22.12 -13.39 -38.10
N LYS A 946 -23.19 -12.94 -38.75
CA LYS A 946 -23.12 -12.28 -40.06
C LYS A 946 -22.65 -10.83 -39.97
N ARG A 947 -22.83 -10.18 -38.82
CA ARG A 947 -22.49 -8.76 -38.59
C ARG A 947 -21.11 -8.56 -37.94
N ILE A 948 -20.58 -9.59 -37.31
CA ILE A 948 -19.32 -9.55 -36.58
C ILE A 948 -18.31 -10.43 -37.32
N ASP A 949 -17.50 -9.82 -38.19
CA ASP A 949 -16.59 -10.53 -39.10
C ASP A 949 -15.59 -11.47 -38.39
N ARG A 950 -15.30 -11.21 -37.11
CA ARG A 950 -14.33 -11.99 -36.31
C ARG A 950 -14.99 -12.87 -35.23
N LEU A 951 -16.28 -13.17 -35.36
CA LEU A 951 -17.00 -14.10 -34.49
C LEU A 951 -17.04 -15.51 -35.11
N THR A 952 -16.60 -16.52 -34.35
CA THR A 952 -16.81 -17.95 -34.65
C THR A 952 -17.77 -18.55 -33.63
N VAL A 953 -18.82 -19.24 -34.08
CA VAL A 953 -19.78 -19.91 -33.21
C VAL A 953 -19.64 -21.42 -33.38
N VAL A 954 -19.55 -22.14 -32.25
CA VAL A 954 -19.45 -23.60 -32.18
C VAL A 954 -20.53 -24.12 -31.25
N ASP A 955 -21.52 -24.79 -31.83
CA ASP A 955 -22.64 -25.38 -31.09
C ASP A 955 -22.32 -26.79 -30.60
N HIS A 956 -22.62 -27.08 -29.34
CA HIS A 956 -22.42 -28.38 -28.67
C HIS A 956 -23.77 -28.92 -28.20
N TYR A 957 -24.24 -30.03 -28.78
CA TYR A 957 -25.48 -30.66 -28.34
C TYR A 957 -25.21 -31.96 -27.61
N SER A 958 -25.68 -32.05 -26.36
CA SER A 958 -25.51 -33.26 -25.55
C SER A 958 -26.45 -34.41 -25.93
N ARG A 959 -27.53 -34.13 -26.67
CA ARG A 959 -28.53 -35.09 -27.18
C ARG A 959 -29.02 -34.68 -28.59
N PRO A 960 -28.13 -34.58 -29.59
CA PRO A 960 -28.50 -34.10 -30.92
C PRO A 960 -29.49 -35.08 -31.59
N SER A 961 -30.54 -34.55 -32.20
CA SER A 961 -31.40 -35.31 -33.10
C SER A 961 -30.63 -35.74 -34.35
N GLY A 962 -31.20 -36.63 -35.17
CA GLY A 962 -30.57 -37.06 -36.41
C GLY A 962 -30.22 -35.89 -37.36
N ALA A 963 -31.10 -34.87 -37.42
CA ALA A 963 -30.91 -33.68 -38.24
C ALA A 963 -29.88 -32.69 -37.65
N ASP A 964 -29.65 -32.70 -36.33
CA ASP A 964 -28.71 -31.76 -35.71
C ASP A 964 -27.24 -32.14 -35.95
N ARG A 965 -26.94 -33.43 -36.13
CA ARG A 965 -25.58 -33.98 -36.10
C ARG A 965 -24.63 -33.44 -37.16
N GLU A 966 -25.15 -32.92 -38.27
CA GLU A 966 -24.32 -32.36 -39.35
C GLU A 966 -23.77 -30.96 -39.03
N HIS A 967 -24.36 -30.26 -38.06
CA HIS A 967 -24.08 -28.84 -37.81
C HIS A 967 -23.57 -28.52 -36.41
N VAL A 968 -23.39 -29.54 -35.56
CA VAL A 968 -23.00 -29.36 -34.15
C VAL A 968 -21.92 -30.36 -33.73
N VAL A 969 -21.17 -30.01 -32.69
CA VAL A 969 -20.27 -30.94 -32.00
C VAL A 969 -21.11 -31.80 -31.06
N PRO A 970 -21.13 -33.14 -31.20
CA PRO A 970 -21.89 -34.00 -30.30
C PRO A 970 -21.21 -34.07 -28.93
N GLY A 971 -22.00 -33.88 -27.86
CA GLY A 971 -21.55 -33.96 -26.47
C GLY A 971 -21.66 -32.63 -25.72
N ARG A 972 -21.19 -32.64 -24.47
CA ARG A 972 -21.05 -31.42 -23.66
C ARG A 972 -19.75 -30.70 -24.05
N ILE A 973 -19.70 -29.39 -23.80
CA ILE A 973 -18.47 -28.60 -23.96
C ILE A 973 -17.40 -29.16 -23.01
N ARG A 974 -16.19 -29.35 -23.51
CA ARG A 974 -15.01 -29.73 -22.72
C ARG A 974 -13.84 -28.84 -23.07
N ALA A 975 -12.84 -28.79 -22.19
CA ALA A 975 -11.68 -27.94 -22.41
C ALA A 975 -10.96 -28.28 -23.72
N GLU A 976 -10.91 -29.54 -24.15
CA GLU A 976 -10.22 -29.98 -25.39
C GLU A 976 -10.84 -29.39 -26.66
N HIS A 977 -12.08 -28.89 -26.61
CA HIS A 977 -12.72 -28.26 -27.77
C HIS A 977 -12.16 -26.85 -28.05
N VAL A 978 -11.47 -26.23 -27.10
CA VAL A 978 -10.82 -24.93 -27.31
C VAL A 978 -9.53 -25.11 -28.11
N ASP A 979 -9.36 -24.34 -29.18
CA ASP A 979 -8.13 -24.37 -30.00
C ASP A 979 -6.89 -24.02 -29.16
N ALA A 980 -5.81 -24.79 -29.32
CA ALA A 980 -4.54 -24.54 -28.65
C ALA A 980 -3.93 -23.18 -29.05
N GLU A 981 -4.24 -22.65 -30.24
CA GLU A 981 -3.80 -21.32 -30.66
C GLU A 981 -4.40 -20.21 -29.80
N LEU A 982 -5.67 -20.34 -29.38
CA LEU A 982 -6.30 -19.35 -28.50
C LEU A 982 -5.58 -19.28 -27.15
N ILE A 983 -5.13 -20.43 -26.63
CA ILE A 983 -4.33 -20.51 -25.40
C ILE A 983 -2.96 -19.86 -25.61
N ARG A 984 -2.26 -20.17 -26.71
CA ARG A 984 -0.96 -19.54 -27.05
C ARG A 984 -1.07 -18.03 -27.22
N SER A 985 -2.17 -17.55 -27.80
CA SER A 985 -2.46 -16.11 -27.96
C SER A 985 -2.96 -15.42 -26.69
N ARG A 986 -2.93 -16.09 -25.54
CA ARG A 986 -3.38 -15.58 -24.23
C ARG A 986 -4.82 -15.03 -24.28
N ALA A 987 -5.73 -15.76 -24.93
CA ALA A 987 -7.14 -15.39 -24.94
C ALA A 987 -7.72 -15.26 -23.52
N ARG A 988 -8.77 -14.45 -23.38
CA ARG A 988 -9.56 -14.37 -22.15
C ARG A 988 -10.74 -15.33 -22.22
N PHE A 989 -10.90 -16.14 -21.19
CA PHE A 989 -11.92 -17.18 -21.14
C PHE A 989 -13.04 -16.74 -20.21
N TYR A 990 -14.24 -16.54 -20.76
CA TYR A 990 -15.45 -16.19 -20.00
C TYR A 990 -16.40 -17.39 -19.99
N LEU A 991 -16.79 -17.82 -18.80
CA LEU A 991 -17.57 -19.04 -18.58
C LEU A 991 -18.87 -18.68 -17.88
N CYS A 992 -19.99 -19.18 -18.39
CA CYS A 992 -21.30 -18.93 -17.77
C CYS A 992 -22.25 -20.12 -18.00
N GLY A 993 -22.75 -20.70 -16.90
CA GLY A 993 -23.54 -21.94 -16.99
C GLY A 993 -23.61 -22.70 -15.66
N PRO A 994 -23.96 -24.00 -15.70
CA PRO A 994 -24.03 -24.84 -14.50
C PRO A 994 -22.69 -24.97 -13.79
N GLU A 995 -22.70 -25.02 -12.45
CA GLU A 995 -21.49 -25.10 -11.62
C GLU A 995 -20.53 -26.22 -12.01
N THR A 996 -21.06 -27.40 -12.33
CA THR A 996 -20.25 -28.55 -12.76
C THR A 996 -19.47 -28.25 -14.04
N MET A 997 -20.10 -27.58 -15.02
CA MET A 997 -19.42 -27.14 -16.24
C MET A 997 -18.33 -26.09 -15.92
N LEU A 998 -18.62 -25.12 -15.06
CA LEU A 998 -17.64 -24.08 -14.70
C LEU A 998 -16.40 -24.71 -14.04
N ALA A 999 -16.58 -25.66 -13.12
CA ALA A 999 -15.51 -26.37 -12.44
C ALA A 999 -14.67 -27.22 -13.42
N GLU A 1000 -15.33 -28.06 -14.24
CA GLU A 1000 -14.68 -28.94 -15.21
C GLU A 1000 -13.88 -28.14 -16.26
N LEU A 1001 -14.46 -27.07 -16.81
CA LEU A 1001 -13.79 -26.23 -17.80
C LEU A 1001 -12.64 -25.43 -17.20
N THR A 1002 -12.80 -24.90 -15.99
CA THR A 1002 -11.71 -24.17 -15.31
C THR A 1002 -10.51 -25.10 -15.10
N ALA A 1003 -10.74 -26.28 -14.53
CA ALA A 1003 -9.69 -27.26 -14.30
C ALA A 1003 -9.05 -27.74 -15.61
N GLY A 1004 -9.87 -28.02 -16.63
CA GLY A 1004 -9.38 -28.47 -17.93
C GLY A 1004 -8.59 -27.39 -18.68
N LEU A 1005 -9.00 -26.12 -18.63
CA LEU A 1005 -8.25 -25.01 -19.24
C LEU A 1005 -6.91 -24.79 -18.53
N MET A 1006 -6.90 -24.85 -17.18
CA MET A 1006 -5.66 -24.76 -16.40
C MET A 1006 -4.70 -25.92 -16.71
N ALA A 1007 -5.20 -27.15 -16.81
CA ALA A 1007 -4.41 -28.31 -17.21
C ALA A 1007 -3.82 -28.18 -18.63
N ARG A 1008 -4.45 -27.37 -19.48
CA ARG A 1008 -3.97 -27.02 -20.83
C ARG A 1008 -3.08 -25.77 -20.87
N GLY A 1009 -2.71 -25.21 -19.71
CA GLY A 1009 -1.77 -24.10 -19.58
C GLY A 1009 -2.40 -22.70 -19.54
N VAL A 1010 -3.72 -22.58 -19.42
CA VAL A 1010 -4.38 -21.28 -19.22
C VAL A 1010 -4.17 -20.82 -17.78
N PRO A 1011 -3.57 -19.64 -17.54
CA PRO A 1011 -3.45 -19.12 -16.18
C PRO A 1011 -4.83 -18.87 -15.56
N ARG A 1012 -5.01 -19.25 -14.29
CA ARG A 1012 -6.29 -19.11 -13.58
C ARG A 1012 -6.87 -17.69 -13.61
N PHE A 1013 -6.01 -16.67 -13.64
CA PHE A 1013 -6.41 -15.25 -13.66
C PHE A 1013 -6.90 -14.77 -15.05
N ASP A 1014 -6.68 -15.54 -16.12
CA ASP A 1014 -7.24 -15.29 -17.46
C ASP A 1014 -8.61 -15.99 -17.65
N ILE A 1015 -9.11 -16.69 -16.62
CA ILE A 1015 -10.39 -17.42 -16.59
C ILE A 1015 -11.38 -16.67 -15.70
N PHE A 1016 -12.49 -16.26 -16.29
CA PHE A 1016 -13.57 -15.48 -15.67
C PHE A 1016 -14.84 -16.33 -15.68
N ALA A 1017 -15.44 -16.57 -14.53
CA ALA A 1017 -16.67 -17.34 -14.44
C ALA A 1017 -17.78 -16.51 -13.79
N GLU A 1018 -19.00 -16.67 -14.28
CA GLU A 1018 -20.21 -16.16 -13.63
C GLU A 1018 -21.01 -17.34 -13.06
N LYS A 1019 -21.32 -17.28 -11.76
CA LYS A 1019 -22.16 -18.26 -11.07
C LYS A 1019 -23.53 -17.65 -10.81
N PHE A 1020 -24.59 -18.22 -11.38
CA PHE A 1020 -25.96 -17.87 -11.02
C PHE A 1020 -26.44 -18.82 -9.91
N HIS A 1021 -26.31 -18.42 -8.64
CA HIS A 1021 -26.98 -19.14 -7.56
C HIS A 1021 -27.83 -18.25 -6.67
N ALA A 1022 -28.95 -18.85 -6.28
CA ALA A 1022 -30.08 -18.27 -5.60
C ALA A 1022 -29.81 -18.00 -4.12
N ALA A 1023 -30.11 -16.78 -3.67
CA ALA A 1023 -30.23 -16.33 -2.27
C ALA A 1023 -28.96 -16.50 -1.39
N PRO A 1024 -28.78 -15.65 -0.36
CA PRO A 1024 -27.80 -15.92 0.68
C PRO A 1024 -28.03 -17.34 1.24
N GLN A 1025 -26.95 -18.08 1.49
CA GLN A 1025 -27.05 -19.31 2.28
C GLN A 1025 -27.54 -18.91 3.68
N SER A 1026 -28.82 -19.10 3.94
CA SER A 1026 -29.25 -19.39 5.30
C SER A 1026 -28.55 -20.69 5.68
N VAL A 1027 -27.50 -20.60 6.49
CA VAL A 1027 -26.89 -21.78 7.08
C VAL A 1027 -27.92 -22.34 8.05
N ASP A 1028 -28.66 -23.35 7.59
CA ASP A 1028 -29.80 -23.94 8.31
C ASP A 1028 -29.28 -24.89 9.39
N LEU A 1029 -28.74 -24.29 10.46
CA LEU A 1029 -28.33 -25.01 11.66
C LEU A 1029 -29.47 -24.99 12.68
N PRO A 1030 -29.74 -26.10 13.38
CA PRO A 1030 -30.60 -26.13 14.57
C PRO A 1030 -30.17 -25.11 15.64
N ALA A 1031 -31.07 -24.68 16.52
CA ALA A 1031 -30.73 -23.74 17.59
C ALA A 1031 -29.75 -24.34 18.62
N ASP A 1032 -29.76 -25.66 18.73
CA ASP A 1032 -28.94 -26.51 19.59
C ASP A 1032 -27.76 -27.16 18.85
N ALA A 1033 -27.41 -26.68 17.65
CA ALA A 1033 -26.30 -27.21 16.88
C ALA A 1033 -24.97 -27.13 17.66
N GLU A 1034 -24.25 -28.25 17.69
CA GLU A 1034 -22.95 -28.38 18.32
C GLU A 1034 -22.00 -29.27 17.52
N ALA A 1035 -20.69 -29.06 17.68
CA ALA A 1035 -19.64 -29.83 17.00
C ALA A 1035 -18.32 -29.80 17.79
N ASP A 1036 -17.53 -30.88 17.72
CA ASP A 1036 -16.16 -30.91 18.22
C ASP A 1036 -15.19 -30.29 17.20
N VAL A 1037 -14.45 -29.28 17.63
CA VAL A 1037 -13.46 -28.58 16.83
C VAL A 1037 -12.07 -28.90 17.38
N HIS A 1038 -11.31 -29.73 16.65
CA HIS A 1038 -9.93 -30.05 16.96
C HIS A 1038 -8.96 -29.06 16.29
N PHE A 1039 -8.11 -28.44 17.09
CA PHE A 1039 -7.07 -27.49 16.65
C PHE A 1039 -5.73 -28.24 16.61
N GLY A 1040 -5.36 -28.71 15.43
CA GLY A 1040 -4.26 -29.66 15.23
C GLY A 1040 -2.88 -29.17 15.68
N ARG A 1041 -2.60 -27.86 15.66
CA ARG A 1041 -1.29 -27.33 16.11
C ARG A 1041 -1.24 -27.12 17.61
N SER A 1042 -2.36 -26.74 18.21
CA SER A 1042 -2.45 -26.61 19.68
C SER A 1042 -2.71 -27.94 20.39
N GLY A 1043 -3.16 -28.97 19.67
CA GLY A 1043 -3.56 -30.27 20.21
C GLY A 1043 -4.85 -30.24 21.04
N ARG A 1044 -5.59 -29.12 21.03
CA ARG A 1044 -6.80 -28.92 21.85
C ARG A 1044 -8.06 -29.26 21.05
N THR A 1045 -9.05 -29.82 21.73
CA THR A 1045 -10.41 -30.00 21.19
C THR A 1045 -11.38 -29.18 22.00
N LEU A 1046 -12.23 -28.40 21.33
CA LEU A 1046 -13.26 -27.56 21.95
C LEU A 1046 -14.64 -27.96 21.41
N ARG A 1047 -15.66 -27.95 22.27
CA ARG A 1047 -17.06 -28.08 21.85
C ARG A 1047 -17.56 -26.72 21.40
N TRP A 1048 -18.03 -26.62 20.16
CA TRP A 1048 -18.70 -25.45 19.61
C TRP A 1048 -20.22 -25.58 19.80
N HIS A 1049 -20.89 -24.50 20.18
CA HIS A 1049 -22.34 -24.35 20.14
C HIS A 1049 -22.72 -23.19 19.21
N ARG A 1050 -23.92 -23.17 18.65
CA ARG A 1050 -24.37 -22.06 17.77
C ARG A 1050 -24.22 -20.66 18.39
N ALA A 1051 -24.45 -20.53 19.69
CA ALA A 1051 -24.29 -19.27 20.43
C ALA A 1051 -22.82 -18.77 20.47
N ASP A 1052 -21.86 -19.65 20.17
CA ASP A 1052 -20.45 -19.29 20.08
C ASP A 1052 -20.14 -18.46 18.82
N GLY A 1053 -21.03 -18.37 17.84
CA GLY A 1053 -20.74 -17.62 16.62
C GLY A 1053 -19.68 -18.33 15.77
N THR A 1054 -18.70 -17.61 15.24
CA THR A 1054 -17.75 -18.19 14.29
C THR A 1054 -16.68 -19.06 14.95
N LEU A 1055 -15.98 -19.88 14.16
CA LEU A 1055 -14.83 -20.67 14.63
C LEU A 1055 -13.72 -19.77 15.21
N LEU A 1056 -13.58 -18.55 14.71
CA LEU A 1056 -12.67 -17.54 15.29
C LEU A 1056 -13.13 -17.09 16.68
N ASP A 1057 -14.43 -16.89 16.89
CA ASP A 1057 -14.97 -16.46 18.18
C ASP A 1057 -14.84 -17.57 19.23
N LEU A 1058 -15.08 -18.83 18.85
CA LEU A 1058 -14.85 -20.02 19.69
C LEU A 1058 -13.38 -20.10 20.13
N ALA A 1059 -12.46 -20.03 19.18
CA ALA A 1059 -11.04 -20.11 19.45
C ALA A 1059 -10.57 -18.97 20.37
N GLY A 1060 -11.04 -17.73 20.08
CA GLY A 1060 -10.75 -16.55 20.89
C GLY A 1060 -11.18 -16.70 22.35
N ARG A 1061 -12.41 -17.19 22.62
CA ARG A 1061 -12.89 -17.42 24.00
C ARG A 1061 -12.07 -18.46 24.76
N ALA A 1062 -11.53 -19.44 24.06
CA ALA A 1062 -10.73 -20.51 24.65
C ALA A 1062 -9.23 -20.19 24.72
N GLY A 1063 -8.81 -18.97 24.34
CA GLY A 1063 -7.41 -18.55 24.33
C GLY A 1063 -6.57 -19.21 23.22
N ILE A 1064 -7.21 -19.71 22.16
CA ILE A 1064 -6.53 -20.24 20.96
C ILE A 1064 -6.43 -19.10 19.94
N THR A 1065 -5.21 -18.68 19.63
CA THR A 1065 -4.98 -17.57 18.70
C THR A 1065 -5.03 -18.07 17.26
N LEU A 1066 -6.01 -17.58 16.48
CA LEU A 1066 -6.12 -17.84 15.06
C LEU A 1066 -5.75 -16.59 14.24
N PRO A 1067 -5.21 -16.75 13.01
CA PRO A 1067 -5.06 -15.66 12.06
C PRO A 1067 -6.38 -14.91 11.88
N SER A 1068 -6.36 -13.58 11.89
CA SER A 1068 -7.55 -12.75 11.63
C SER A 1068 -7.17 -11.35 11.14
N GLY A 1069 -8.13 -10.62 10.58
CA GLY A 1069 -7.90 -9.30 9.99
C GLY A 1069 -9.17 -8.46 9.94
N CYS A 1070 -9.83 -8.39 8.78
CA CYS A 1070 -11.08 -7.63 8.60
C CYS A 1070 -12.29 -8.18 9.36
N ARG A 1071 -12.23 -9.45 9.80
CA ARG A 1071 -13.31 -10.20 10.45
C ARG A 1071 -14.61 -10.35 9.64
N VAL A 1072 -14.60 -10.02 8.36
CA VAL A 1072 -15.73 -10.18 7.42
C VAL A 1072 -15.37 -11.06 6.22
N GLY A 1073 -14.32 -11.88 6.34
CA GLY A 1073 -13.85 -12.80 5.29
C GLY A 1073 -13.09 -12.16 4.13
N GLN A 1074 -13.29 -10.87 3.84
CA GLN A 1074 -12.77 -10.19 2.64
C GLN A 1074 -11.24 -10.10 2.53
N CYS A 1075 -10.53 -10.04 3.65
CA CYS A 1075 -9.07 -9.98 3.65
C CYS A 1075 -8.38 -11.34 3.63
N GLU A 1076 -9.15 -12.42 3.86
CA GLU A 1076 -8.69 -13.81 3.97
C GLU A 1076 -7.56 -14.08 4.98
N SER A 1077 -7.17 -13.09 5.79
CA SER A 1077 -6.23 -13.28 6.90
C SER A 1077 -6.69 -14.33 7.90
N CYS A 1078 -7.97 -14.71 7.89
CA CYS A 1078 -8.53 -15.78 8.73
C CYS A 1078 -8.61 -17.15 8.05
N ALA A 1079 -7.99 -17.29 6.88
CA ALA A 1079 -7.90 -18.55 6.16
C ALA A 1079 -7.00 -19.56 6.90
N VAL A 1080 -7.59 -20.68 7.29
CA VAL A 1080 -6.92 -21.81 7.95
C VAL A 1080 -7.22 -23.09 7.17
N PRO A 1081 -6.23 -23.95 6.89
CA PRO A 1081 -6.50 -25.24 6.27
C PRO A 1081 -7.45 -26.10 7.12
N LEU A 1082 -8.48 -26.65 6.48
CA LEU A 1082 -9.38 -27.65 7.04
C LEU A 1082 -8.78 -29.03 6.76
N LEU A 1083 -8.33 -29.71 7.81
CA LEU A 1083 -7.70 -31.04 7.71
C LEU A 1083 -8.75 -32.16 7.63
N ALA A 1084 -9.89 -31.98 8.31
CA ALA A 1084 -11.03 -32.89 8.29
C ALA A 1084 -12.33 -32.16 8.68
N GLY A 1085 -13.49 -32.67 8.28
CA GLY A 1085 -14.81 -32.14 8.61
C GLY A 1085 -15.35 -31.13 7.59
N GLN A 1086 -16.45 -30.44 7.94
CA GLN A 1086 -17.14 -29.49 7.07
C GLN A 1086 -17.48 -28.19 7.82
N VAL A 1087 -17.42 -27.08 7.09
CA VAL A 1087 -17.82 -25.75 7.56
C VAL A 1087 -18.82 -25.12 6.59
N ALA A 1088 -19.65 -24.23 7.10
CA ALA A 1088 -20.39 -23.28 6.29
C ALA A 1088 -19.85 -21.87 6.53
N HIS A 1089 -19.76 -21.08 5.47
CA HIS A 1089 -19.42 -19.66 5.59
C HIS A 1089 -20.69 -18.81 5.60
N LEU A 1090 -20.82 -17.97 6.63
CA LEU A 1090 -21.95 -17.04 6.80
C LEU A 1090 -22.03 -15.98 5.70
N ILE A 1091 -20.88 -15.69 5.08
CA ILE A 1091 -20.75 -14.89 3.86
C ILE A 1091 -19.95 -15.71 2.87
N ALA A 1092 -20.42 -15.80 1.63
CA ALA A 1092 -19.74 -16.55 0.58
C ALA A 1092 -18.25 -16.13 0.48
N PRO A 1093 -17.30 -17.07 0.57
CA PRO A 1093 -15.89 -16.76 0.44
C PRO A 1093 -15.55 -16.29 -0.98
N ALA A 1094 -14.38 -15.67 -1.14
CA ALA A 1094 -13.84 -15.37 -2.46
C ALA A 1094 -13.60 -16.69 -3.23
N GLU A 1095 -13.82 -16.68 -4.55
CA GLU A 1095 -13.75 -17.89 -5.39
C GLU A 1095 -12.35 -18.52 -5.51
N ASP A 1096 -11.31 -17.83 -5.06
CA ASP A 1096 -9.94 -18.29 -5.00
C ASP A 1096 -9.55 -18.88 -3.64
N LEU A 1097 -10.50 -18.95 -2.69
CA LEU A 1097 -10.31 -19.70 -1.47
C LEU A 1097 -10.28 -21.19 -1.79
N ALA A 1098 -9.15 -21.86 -1.51
CA ALA A 1098 -9.03 -23.29 -1.75
C ALA A 1098 -10.08 -24.07 -0.96
N ASP A 1099 -10.66 -25.12 -1.56
CA ASP A 1099 -11.78 -25.89 -1.00
C ASP A 1099 -11.52 -26.45 0.40
N ASN A 1100 -10.24 -26.75 0.71
CA ASN A 1100 -9.80 -27.20 2.03
C ASN A 1100 -9.35 -26.04 2.93
N THR A 1101 -9.91 -24.85 2.75
CA THR A 1101 -9.55 -23.66 3.53
C THR A 1101 -10.79 -23.03 4.13
N CYS A 1102 -10.74 -22.82 5.43
CA CYS A 1102 -11.79 -22.24 6.22
C CYS A 1102 -11.44 -20.78 6.57
N LEU A 1103 -12.28 -19.82 6.16
CA LEU A 1103 -12.25 -18.46 6.73
C LEU A 1103 -12.85 -18.48 8.13
N THR A 1104 -12.03 -18.75 9.16
CA THR A 1104 -12.49 -18.97 10.54
C THR A 1104 -13.32 -17.80 11.09
N CYS A 1105 -13.07 -16.58 10.59
CA CYS A 1105 -13.80 -15.37 10.95
C CYS A 1105 -15.21 -15.23 10.36
N GLN A 1106 -15.61 -16.13 9.45
CA GLN A 1106 -16.94 -16.19 8.85
C GLN A 1106 -17.47 -17.64 8.79
N ALA A 1107 -16.77 -18.60 9.40
CA ALA A 1107 -17.10 -20.00 9.31
C ALA A 1107 -17.76 -20.50 10.58
N VAL A 1108 -18.76 -21.37 10.42
CA VAL A 1108 -19.37 -22.18 11.48
C VAL A 1108 -19.24 -23.66 11.11
N PRO A 1109 -19.00 -24.57 12.08
CA PRO A 1109 -18.90 -25.99 11.79
C PRO A 1109 -20.26 -26.56 11.39
N LEU A 1110 -20.26 -27.45 10.40
CA LEU A 1110 -21.41 -28.29 10.04
C LEU A 1110 -21.29 -29.70 10.63
N THR A 1111 -20.06 -30.14 10.87
CA THR A 1111 -19.71 -31.42 11.50
C THR A 1111 -18.59 -31.20 12.49
N ASP A 1112 -18.26 -32.23 13.27
CA ASP A 1112 -16.96 -32.31 13.94
C ASP A 1112 -15.85 -32.11 12.90
N LEU A 1113 -14.84 -31.30 13.25
CA LEU A 1113 -13.83 -30.88 12.28
C LEU A 1113 -12.45 -30.71 12.91
N THR A 1114 -11.43 -30.80 12.08
CA THR A 1114 -10.03 -30.59 12.44
C THR A 1114 -9.45 -29.46 11.59
N LEU A 1115 -8.91 -28.44 12.24
CA LEU A 1115 -8.22 -27.31 11.61
C LEU A 1115 -6.71 -27.47 11.77
N ASP A 1116 -5.94 -27.04 10.77
CA ASP A 1116 -4.48 -26.85 10.89
C ASP A 1116 -4.18 -25.54 11.65
N ALA A 1117 -4.60 -25.50 12.93
CA ALA A 1117 -4.55 -24.34 13.80
C ALA A 1117 -4.21 -24.68 15.25
#